data_AF-A0A166ESS7-F1
#
_entry.id   AF-A0A166ESS7-F1
#
_cell.length_a   1.000
_cell.length_b   1.000
_cell.length_c   1.000
_cell.angle_alpha   90.00
_cell.angle_beta   90.00
_cell.angle_gamma   90.00
#
_symmetry.space_group_name_H-M   'P 1'
#
loop_
_entity.id
_entity.type
_entity.pdbx_description
1 polymer ?
#
loop_
_entity_poly.entity_id
_entity_poly.type
_entity_poly.pdbx_seq_one_letter_code
_entity_poly.pdbx_strand_id
1 'polypeptide(L)'
;MKNNKRKHNTENNKRKHNTDNNKKNTVIMSILMLIVLSMTITGVSAASDIYVSTSGSDSDSGDVSTPKATLSNAISTVNNNGTVYIKNGTYKGTKNKNIAIGKNMSIIGESRDNVIIDMENSGRAFNINQGYSVTIINVTFTNGKESNGGAIYNYGNLTIKDVKFTKNTANSSMQARGGAIVSYGTIAIENTIFDNNYAGFGGGGLYNYGTATVINTTFQNNVVTSAYSGAGGGIMHDGGKISIINSSFLNNKVNHGGALDNREGSHILIDNCSFINNTATDTGGAINNHPNLRNFTVKNSIFINNSAGSNGGAIRNQIPSANILDCIFTNNTALSNGGAIINTVSGINISGSDFVGNKARYGGGIYSSGTNNIINYNRFYRNNATNSGNGLYFTGSGNANLNWWGTNNNPLGNNASSTVTNLITNWYVLELSLNNTVKTIANKTMNYTSSPIATLSYNLALSNNATNDKSKLPYFIVDVLVRNSTNVINSTSGDIRITTLSQNVLMTDSNTLYSINALSDDENVIFIINGISVVNVTILKISNATTKNYVGDNVTYTITIQNTGVTDATNVYVIDNLDHSKVQFINSYTNLGTYNHTTGKWTIGTLTAGTNATLYINVTTTDLGIITNTANVTTNENNINNKTNDTTTFNVTEDTDVNVTIIKTSNASQTNYIGDHITYTITIINHGPTNATDVYVIDNLDHTKIQYNNATATIGTYNHTTGKWTIGNLTAGNNATLHINVTITGTGTITNNAKVNTKENNTNNKTNDTETINASNEVNVTIIKTSNATTNNHIGDNITYTITIINHGPTNATEVYVIDNLDHTKIQYNNATATIGTYNHTTGKWTIGNLTAGTNATLHINVTITGTGTITNTAKVNTKENNTNNKTNDTETFNAKDEVNVTIIKTSNATTNNHIGDNITYTITIINHGPTNATDVYVIDNLDHTKIQYNNATATIGTYNHTTGKWTIGNLTAGTNATLQINVTITGTGTITNNAKVNTKENNTNNKTNDTETFNASNEVNVTIIKTSNATTNNHIGDNITYTITIINHGPTNATDVYVTDNLDHTKIQYNNATATIGTYNNTTGKWTIGNLTAGTNATLQINVTITGTGTITNNANVNTKENNINNKTNDSAEFNAIENETDFKYNDTNETPDNNTDVTIDNDNPDNNNPNITIPTKTITKNPIKAKVNGTMKKTGIPIIVIILVLNLLGLASIKRRR
;
A
#
# COMPACT_ATOMS: atom_id res chain seq x y z
N MET A 1 2.83 42.19 42.07
CA MET A 1 3.70 42.18 43.28
C MET A 1 3.49 40.88 44.06
N LYS A 2 4.36 40.55 45.03
CA LYS A 2 4.36 39.29 45.81
C LYS A 2 3.32 39.29 46.95
N ASN A 3 2.84 38.10 47.33
CA ASN A 3 2.18 37.68 48.60
C ASN A 3 1.75 36.19 48.44
N ASN A 4 1.51 35.30 49.42
CA ASN A 4 1.60 35.24 50.91
C ASN A 4 1.46 33.72 51.31
N LYS A 5 1.78 33.17 52.51
CA LYS A 5 2.47 33.63 53.74
C LYS A 5 2.93 32.44 54.62
N ARG A 6 3.67 32.76 55.70
CA ARG A 6 4.06 31.99 56.92
C ARG A 6 2.84 31.40 57.69
N LYS A 7 2.87 30.64 58.82
CA LYS A 7 3.83 30.22 59.91
C LYS A 7 3.19 28.95 60.61
N HIS A 8 3.59 28.25 61.70
CA HIS A 8 4.65 28.28 62.74
C HIS A 8 4.71 26.95 63.58
N ASN A 9 5.62 26.92 64.59
CA ASN A 9 5.59 26.26 65.91
C ASN A 9 5.74 24.74 66.20
N THR A 10 6.71 24.47 67.10
CA THR A 10 6.76 23.54 68.27
C THR A 10 6.49 22.02 68.19
N GLU A 11 7.53 21.28 68.61
CA GLU A 11 7.55 20.17 69.60
C GLU A 11 6.91 18.77 69.38
N ASN A 12 7.76 17.78 69.73
CA ASN A 12 7.53 16.59 70.58
C ASN A 12 7.10 15.19 70.04
N ASN A 13 7.72 14.19 70.69
CA ASN A 13 7.42 12.76 70.82
C ASN A 13 7.47 11.78 69.62
N LYS A 14 8.67 11.21 69.44
CA LYS A 14 9.05 9.82 69.81
C LYS A 14 8.07 8.65 69.56
N ARG A 15 8.70 7.55 69.08
CA ARG A 15 8.30 6.12 69.18
C ARG A 15 7.11 5.72 68.26
N LYS A 16 7.01 4.46 67.79
CA LYS A 16 7.72 3.24 68.18
C LYS A 16 7.89 2.26 66.99
N HIS A 17 8.68 1.22 67.24
CA HIS A 17 8.65 -0.14 66.68
C HIS A 17 7.30 -0.62 66.06
N ASN A 18 7.28 -1.59 65.14
CA ASN A 18 8.24 -2.71 65.02
C ASN A 18 8.39 -3.28 63.61
N THR A 19 9.55 -3.91 63.34
CA THR A 19 9.63 -5.05 62.41
C THR A 19 8.99 -6.29 63.04
N ASP A 20 8.92 -7.41 62.31
CA ASP A 20 8.59 -8.73 62.84
C ASP A 20 7.28 -8.86 63.63
N ASN A 21 6.23 -9.21 62.89
CA ASN A 21 5.44 -10.39 63.28
C ASN A 21 5.54 -11.43 62.15
N ASN A 22 6.75 -11.96 62.02
CA ASN A 22 7.10 -13.07 61.15
C ASN A 22 6.31 -14.34 61.55
N LYS A 23 6.19 -15.31 60.63
CA LYS A 23 5.65 -16.67 60.88
C LYS A 23 4.17 -16.76 61.35
N LYS A 24 3.21 -16.40 60.47
CA LYS A 24 1.88 -17.07 60.47
C LYS A 24 1.10 -17.08 59.14
N ASN A 25 1.32 -16.11 58.24
CA ASN A 25 0.63 -16.10 56.93
C ASN A 25 1.24 -17.06 55.87
N THR A 26 2.41 -17.63 56.14
CA THR A 26 3.20 -18.46 55.19
C THR A 26 2.60 -19.83 54.85
N VAL A 27 1.41 -20.16 55.38
CA VAL A 27 0.72 -21.45 55.12
C VAL A 27 -0.54 -21.27 54.26
N ILE A 28 -1.20 -20.11 54.33
CA ILE A 28 -2.44 -19.84 53.57
C ILE A 28 -2.15 -19.42 52.13
N MET A 29 -1.03 -18.71 51.89
CA MET A 29 -0.65 -18.28 50.55
C MET A 29 -0.25 -19.45 49.62
N SER A 30 0.22 -20.56 50.19
CA SER A 30 0.65 -21.76 49.46
C SER A 30 -0.50 -22.55 48.82
N ILE A 31 -1.73 -22.44 49.34
CA ILE A 31 -2.89 -23.19 48.87
C ILE A 31 -3.60 -22.43 47.73
N LEU A 32 -3.63 -21.09 47.79
CA LEU A 32 -4.18 -20.28 46.70
C LEU A 32 -3.34 -20.37 45.40
N MET A 33 -2.07 -20.74 45.52
CA MET A 33 -1.13 -20.86 44.40
C MET A 33 -1.27 -22.17 43.60
N LEU A 34 -2.02 -23.16 44.10
CA LEU A 34 -2.24 -24.45 43.41
C LEU A 34 -3.52 -24.51 42.55
N ILE A 35 -4.45 -23.56 42.71
CA ILE A 35 -5.75 -23.57 42.01
C ILE A 35 -5.72 -22.73 40.71
N VAL A 36 -4.67 -21.94 40.50
CA VAL A 36 -4.44 -21.17 39.25
C VAL A 36 -3.51 -21.92 38.28
N LEU A 37 -3.56 -23.25 38.27
CA LEU A 37 -2.69 -24.11 37.45
C LEU A 37 -3.46 -25.12 36.58
N SER A 38 -4.67 -24.78 36.15
CA SER A 38 -5.48 -25.57 35.22
C SER A 38 -6.19 -24.74 34.13
N MET A 39 -5.83 -23.46 33.97
CA MET A 39 -6.20 -22.66 32.81
C MET A 39 -4.97 -22.42 31.93
N THR A 40 -4.73 -23.33 30.98
CA THR A 40 -3.79 -23.11 29.89
C THR A 40 -4.37 -22.09 28.90
N ILE A 41 -4.33 -20.80 29.28
CA ILE A 41 -4.22 -19.74 28.28
C ILE A 41 -2.92 -20.03 27.54
N THR A 42 -3.02 -20.45 26.27
CA THR A 42 -1.86 -20.59 25.40
C THR A 42 -1.28 -19.21 25.15
N GLY A 43 -0.35 -18.81 26.01
CA GLY A 43 0.52 -17.67 25.78
C GLY A 43 1.36 -17.99 24.55
N VAL A 44 0.86 -17.58 23.38
CA VAL A 44 1.58 -17.67 22.10
C VAL A 44 2.94 -17.04 22.31
N SER A 45 4.01 -17.84 22.19
CA SER A 45 5.37 -17.32 22.24
C SER A 45 5.50 -16.27 21.15
N ALA A 46 5.83 -15.04 21.52
CA ALA A 46 6.00 -13.95 20.58
C ALA A 46 6.92 -14.39 19.44
N ALA A 47 6.48 -14.19 18.19
CA ALA A 47 7.22 -14.63 17.01
C ALA A 47 8.25 -13.58 16.56
N SER A 48 9.30 -13.99 15.85
CA SER A 48 10.23 -13.04 15.21
C SER A 48 9.52 -12.19 14.16
N ASP A 49 8.61 -12.80 13.41
CA ASP A 49 7.92 -12.18 12.29
C ASP A 49 6.41 -12.41 12.45
N ILE A 50 5.61 -11.38 12.22
CA ILE A 50 4.14 -11.43 12.27
C ILE A 50 3.58 -10.81 10.98
N TYR A 51 2.63 -11.49 10.36
CA TYR A 51 1.92 -11.05 9.16
C TYR A 51 0.56 -10.44 9.53
N VAL A 52 0.15 -9.41 8.80
CA VAL A 52 -1.13 -8.69 8.99
C VAL A 52 -1.87 -8.62 7.67
N SER A 53 -3.18 -8.86 7.69
CA SER A 53 -4.04 -8.77 6.52
C SER A 53 -5.43 -8.27 6.90
N THR A 54 -6.06 -7.47 6.04
CA THR A 54 -7.44 -7.01 6.24
C THR A 54 -8.49 -8.13 6.23
N SER A 55 -8.12 -9.37 5.88
CA SER A 55 -8.95 -10.57 5.95
C SER A 55 -8.51 -11.60 7.00
N GLY A 56 -7.51 -11.28 7.84
CA GLY A 56 -7.07 -12.15 8.94
C GLY A 56 -7.93 -12.02 10.20
N SER A 57 -7.57 -12.70 11.29
CA SER A 57 -8.20 -12.52 12.61
C SER A 57 -7.17 -12.19 13.71
N ASP A 58 -7.59 -11.40 14.70
CA ASP A 58 -6.77 -11.09 15.88
C ASP A 58 -6.54 -12.30 16.80
N SER A 59 -7.32 -13.38 16.62
CA SER A 59 -7.18 -14.68 17.30
C SER A 59 -5.99 -15.51 16.79
N ASP A 60 -5.52 -15.22 15.59
CA ASP A 60 -4.66 -16.12 14.83
C ASP A 60 -3.21 -16.08 15.35
N SER A 61 -2.36 -17.01 14.94
CA SER A 61 -0.93 -16.99 15.35
C SER A 61 -0.22 -15.72 14.87
N GLY A 62 -0.54 -15.26 13.65
CA GLY A 62 0.17 -14.21 12.94
C GLY A 62 1.13 -14.73 11.87
N ASP A 63 1.05 -16.00 11.48
CA ASP A 63 1.88 -16.56 10.40
C ASP A 63 1.36 -16.14 9.00
N VAL A 64 2.12 -16.43 7.93
CA VAL A 64 1.78 -16.06 6.54
C VAL A 64 0.38 -16.52 6.12
N SER A 65 -0.02 -17.72 6.56
CA SER A 65 -1.31 -18.37 6.28
C SER A 65 -2.43 -17.95 7.23
N THR A 66 -2.08 -17.46 8.42
CA THR A 66 -3.00 -17.12 9.52
C THR A 66 -2.62 -15.74 10.08
N PRO A 67 -2.68 -14.68 9.23
CA PRO A 67 -2.21 -13.35 9.59
C PRO A 67 -3.16 -12.66 10.58
N LYS A 68 -2.62 -11.76 11.40
CA LYS A 68 -3.41 -10.91 12.29
C LYS A 68 -4.37 -10.00 11.49
N ALA A 69 -5.56 -9.74 12.03
CA ALA A 69 -6.46 -8.73 11.46
C ALA A 69 -5.91 -7.30 11.59
N THR A 70 -5.25 -7.00 12.72
CA THR A 70 -4.95 -5.61 13.10
C THR A 70 -3.49 -5.38 13.50
N LEU A 71 -3.01 -4.19 13.16
CA LEU A 71 -1.66 -3.72 13.46
C LEU A 71 -1.41 -3.67 14.97
N SER A 72 -2.39 -3.32 15.80
CA SER A 72 -2.24 -3.30 17.26
C SER A 72 -2.01 -4.72 17.84
N ASN A 73 -2.69 -5.74 17.32
CA ASN A 73 -2.47 -7.13 17.74
C ASN A 73 -1.08 -7.62 17.27
N ALA A 74 -0.70 -7.32 16.03
CA ALA A 74 0.62 -7.68 15.51
C ALA A 74 1.78 -7.02 16.25
N ILE A 75 1.72 -5.70 16.45
CA ILE A 75 2.75 -4.91 17.15
C ILE A 75 2.85 -5.30 18.63
N SER A 76 1.76 -5.71 19.28
CA SER A 76 1.83 -6.24 20.65
C SER A 76 2.44 -7.66 20.71
N THR A 77 2.11 -8.55 19.76
CA THR A 77 2.54 -9.97 19.76
C THR A 77 3.93 -10.24 19.15
N VAL A 78 4.48 -9.39 18.29
CA VAL A 78 5.83 -9.57 17.70
C VAL A 78 6.95 -9.44 18.74
N ASN A 79 8.07 -10.13 18.57
CA ASN A 79 9.25 -10.00 19.41
C ASN A 79 9.92 -8.61 19.35
N ASN A 80 10.74 -8.31 20.35
CA ASN A 80 11.69 -7.20 20.26
C ASN A 80 12.77 -7.52 19.21
N ASN A 81 13.06 -6.55 18.35
CA ASN A 81 13.82 -6.66 17.10
C ASN A 81 13.12 -7.48 15.99
N GLY A 82 11.84 -7.82 16.13
CA GLY A 82 11.08 -8.58 15.12
C GLY A 82 10.47 -7.73 13.99
N THR A 83 9.81 -8.37 13.03
CA THR A 83 9.18 -7.73 11.85
C THR A 83 7.67 -7.88 11.86
N VAL A 84 6.95 -6.83 11.47
CA VAL A 84 5.53 -6.88 11.11
C VAL A 84 5.38 -6.68 9.60
N TYR A 85 5.02 -7.75 8.89
CA TYR A 85 4.74 -7.72 7.46
C TYR A 85 3.26 -7.40 7.22
N ILE A 86 2.98 -6.41 6.37
CA ILE A 86 1.62 -5.94 6.11
C ILE A 86 1.24 -6.27 4.66
N LYS A 87 0.23 -7.12 4.48
CA LYS A 87 -0.28 -7.46 3.14
C LYS A 87 -1.02 -6.29 2.51
N ASN A 88 -1.09 -6.26 1.18
CA ASN A 88 -1.84 -5.26 0.40
C ASN A 88 -3.28 -5.12 0.92
N GLY A 89 -3.76 -3.89 1.12
CA GLY A 89 -5.05 -3.61 1.74
C GLY A 89 -5.12 -2.23 2.41
N THR A 90 -6.34 -1.79 2.76
CA THR A 90 -6.57 -0.54 3.48
C THR A 90 -6.97 -0.79 4.94
N TYR A 91 -6.06 -0.48 5.86
CA TYR A 91 -6.18 -0.72 7.29
C TYR A 91 -6.85 0.48 7.97
N LYS A 92 -8.06 0.26 8.48
CA LYS A 92 -8.95 1.26 9.08
C LYS A 92 -9.36 0.89 10.51
N GLY A 93 -10.05 1.79 11.20
CA GLY A 93 -10.63 1.54 12.52
C GLY A 93 -9.64 1.67 13.68
N THR A 94 -10.17 1.62 14.90
CA THR A 94 -9.44 1.97 16.14
C THR A 94 -8.26 1.06 16.47
N LYS A 95 -8.25 -0.20 16.00
CA LYS A 95 -7.14 -1.15 16.21
C LYS A 95 -5.97 -0.99 15.22
N ASN A 96 -6.11 -0.12 14.20
CA ASN A 96 -5.07 0.15 13.20
C ASN A 96 -4.47 1.56 13.32
N LYS A 97 -4.80 2.29 14.40
CA LYS A 97 -4.32 3.66 14.66
C LYS A 97 -4.15 3.95 16.16
N ASN A 98 -3.40 5.00 16.47
CA ASN A 98 -2.94 5.44 17.78
C ASN A 98 -2.08 4.40 18.54
N ILE A 99 -1.41 3.51 17.81
CA ILE A 99 -0.65 2.39 18.39
C ILE A 99 0.67 2.91 18.98
N ALA A 100 1.00 2.50 20.20
CA ALA A 100 2.26 2.83 20.85
C ALA A 100 3.29 1.71 20.62
N ILE A 101 4.48 2.06 20.12
CA ILE A 101 5.58 1.14 19.86
C ILE A 101 6.64 1.32 20.95
N GLY A 102 6.70 0.35 21.86
CA GLY A 102 7.64 0.26 22.98
C GLY A 102 8.58 -0.94 22.88
N LYS A 103 9.04 -1.25 21.67
CA LYS A 103 10.01 -2.30 21.34
C LYS A 103 10.76 -1.90 20.07
N ASN A 104 11.97 -2.41 19.87
CA ASN A 104 12.62 -2.33 18.56
C ASN A 104 11.86 -3.22 17.56
N MET A 105 11.68 -2.79 16.32
CA MET A 105 11.04 -3.61 15.28
C MET A 105 11.15 -3.03 13.86
N SER A 106 10.87 -3.86 12.86
CA SER A 106 10.59 -3.44 11.49
C SER A 106 9.09 -3.57 11.16
N ILE A 107 8.58 -2.70 10.30
CA ILE A 107 7.23 -2.73 9.72
C ILE A 107 7.38 -2.62 8.21
N ILE A 108 6.97 -3.65 7.46
CA ILE A 108 7.25 -3.76 6.02
C ILE A 108 5.95 -4.09 5.28
N GLY A 109 5.49 -3.19 4.41
CA GLY A 109 4.37 -3.49 3.51
C GLY A 109 4.80 -4.24 2.25
N GLU A 110 3.88 -5.00 1.66
CA GLU A 110 4.05 -5.61 0.34
C GLU A 110 4.26 -4.57 -0.78
N SER A 111 3.66 -3.37 -0.67
CA SER A 111 3.84 -2.27 -1.63
C SER A 111 3.40 -0.93 -1.04
N ARG A 112 4.23 0.12 -1.24
CA ARG A 112 3.96 1.51 -0.81
C ARG A 112 2.55 1.99 -1.15
N ASP A 113 2.12 1.77 -2.38
CA ASP A 113 0.91 2.41 -2.91
C ASP A 113 -0.35 1.56 -2.70
N ASN A 114 -0.20 0.30 -2.27
CA ASN A 114 -1.30 -0.65 -2.02
C ASN A 114 -1.48 -1.01 -0.54
N VAL A 115 -0.46 -0.82 0.31
CA VAL A 115 -0.56 -0.95 1.77
C VAL A 115 -0.88 0.42 2.36
N ILE A 116 -2.16 0.64 2.64
CA ILE A 116 -2.67 1.95 3.05
C ILE A 116 -3.13 1.89 4.51
N ILE A 117 -2.47 2.61 5.41
CA ILE A 117 -2.95 2.88 6.76
C ILE A 117 -3.76 4.17 6.70
N ASP A 118 -5.08 4.04 6.83
CA ASP A 118 -6.04 5.15 6.74
C ASP A 118 -6.58 5.48 8.14
N MET A 119 -6.18 6.64 8.65
CA MET A 119 -6.60 7.14 9.96
C MET A 119 -8.01 7.74 9.94
N GLU A 120 -8.71 7.77 8.81
CA GLU A 120 -10.13 8.16 8.69
C GLU A 120 -10.42 9.59 9.20
N ASN A 121 -9.45 10.51 9.06
CA ASN A 121 -9.51 11.89 9.58
C ASN A 121 -9.61 11.97 11.12
N SER A 122 -9.11 10.96 11.87
CA SER A 122 -9.09 10.97 13.33
C SER A 122 -8.00 10.09 13.95
N GLY A 123 -7.07 10.71 14.68
CA GLY A 123 -5.90 10.07 15.29
C GLY A 123 -4.69 10.02 14.34
N ARG A 124 -3.60 9.41 14.83
CA ARG A 124 -2.36 9.14 14.07
C ARG A 124 -2.15 7.63 13.92
N ALA A 125 -1.26 7.14 13.07
CA ALA A 125 -0.93 5.72 13.03
C ALA A 125 -0.14 5.28 14.28
N PHE A 126 1.05 5.85 14.48
CA PHE A 126 2.05 5.36 15.44
C PHE A 126 2.57 6.42 16.41
N ASN A 127 2.84 6.00 17.64
CA ASN A 127 3.65 6.70 18.63
C ASN A 127 4.90 5.86 18.90
N ILE A 128 6.08 6.32 18.51
CA ILE A 128 7.35 5.62 18.76
C ILE A 128 7.91 6.12 20.10
N ASN A 129 8.05 5.22 21.08
CA ASN A 129 8.52 5.59 22.41
C ASN A 129 10.04 5.84 22.43
N GLN A 130 10.50 6.62 23.42
CA GLN A 130 11.92 6.92 23.60
C GLN A 130 12.74 5.64 23.86
N GLY A 131 13.94 5.58 23.26
CA GLY A 131 14.89 4.47 23.45
C GLY A 131 14.73 3.30 22.47
N TYR A 132 13.64 3.24 21.71
CA TYR A 132 13.39 2.17 20.73
C TYR A 132 13.74 2.57 19.31
N SER A 133 14.15 1.59 18.50
CA SER A 133 14.49 1.78 17.09
C SER A 133 13.49 1.06 16.18
N VAL A 134 12.82 1.81 15.30
CA VAL A 134 11.74 1.32 14.45
C VAL A 134 12.01 1.64 12.98
N THR A 135 11.88 0.65 12.10
CA THR A 135 12.01 0.82 10.65
C THR A 135 10.64 0.64 9.99
N ILE A 136 10.27 1.52 9.05
CA ILE A 136 9.02 1.45 8.28
C ILE A 136 9.33 1.51 6.78
N ILE A 137 8.86 0.51 6.04
CA ILE A 137 9.13 0.33 4.60
C ILE A 137 7.82 0.06 3.85
N ASN A 138 7.66 0.61 2.64
CA ASN A 138 6.57 0.26 1.71
C ASN A 138 5.14 0.45 2.27
N VAL A 139 4.85 1.62 2.85
CA VAL A 139 3.49 1.96 3.38
C VAL A 139 3.04 3.35 2.92
N THR A 140 1.74 3.50 2.65
CA THR A 140 1.06 4.81 2.56
C THR A 140 0.31 5.11 3.87
N PHE A 141 0.58 6.27 4.46
CA PHE A 141 -0.15 6.83 5.59
C PHE A 141 -1.08 7.96 5.11
N THR A 142 -2.38 7.81 5.34
CA THR A 142 -3.38 8.75 4.82
C THR A 142 -4.44 9.19 5.83
N ASN A 143 -4.94 10.41 5.65
CA ASN A 143 -6.01 11.02 6.45
C ASN A 143 -5.73 11.06 7.97
N GLY A 144 -4.47 11.18 8.37
CA GLY A 144 -4.07 11.42 9.75
C GLY A 144 -4.67 12.73 10.30
N LYS A 145 -5.13 12.75 11.55
CA LYS A 145 -5.64 13.98 12.20
C LYS A 145 -5.46 13.98 13.71
N GLU A 146 -4.43 14.66 14.17
CA GLU A 146 -4.13 14.86 15.60
C GLU A 146 -3.73 16.32 15.84
N SER A 147 -3.42 16.71 17.08
CA SER A 147 -2.69 17.93 17.37
C SER A 147 -1.24 17.88 16.86
N ASN A 148 -0.53 16.76 17.02
CA ASN A 148 0.89 16.67 16.73
C ASN A 148 1.23 15.36 16.02
N GLY A 149 2.00 15.40 14.93
CA GLY A 149 2.34 14.22 14.13
C GLY A 149 1.09 13.53 13.60
N GLY A 150 0.47 14.11 12.56
CA GLY A 150 -0.83 13.66 12.06
C GLY A 150 -0.86 12.17 11.66
N ALA A 151 0.26 11.63 11.18
CA ALA A 151 0.47 10.20 10.96
C ALA A 151 1.41 9.55 11.99
N ILE A 152 2.54 10.18 12.35
CA ILE A 152 3.52 9.59 13.28
C ILE A 152 4.04 10.60 14.29
N TYR A 153 4.14 10.18 15.55
CA TYR A 153 4.85 10.88 16.63
C TYR A 153 6.08 10.06 17.04
N ASN A 154 7.28 10.64 16.97
CA ASN A 154 8.54 9.93 17.25
C ASN A 154 9.33 10.52 18.42
N TYR A 155 9.60 9.71 19.45
CA TYR A 155 10.62 9.95 20.48
C TYR A 155 11.83 9.00 20.39
N GLY A 156 11.77 7.97 19.53
CA GLY A 156 12.82 6.96 19.35
C GLY A 156 13.73 7.24 18.15
N ASN A 157 14.35 6.19 17.62
CA ASN A 157 15.05 6.23 16.33
C ASN A 157 14.12 5.67 15.25
N LEU A 158 13.72 6.48 14.28
CA LEU A 158 12.77 6.10 13.24
C LEU A 158 13.42 6.11 11.86
N THR A 159 13.47 4.96 11.20
CA THR A 159 13.89 4.84 9.79
C THR A 159 12.65 4.69 8.90
N ILE A 160 12.58 5.47 7.83
CA ILE A 160 11.48 5.50 6.87
C ILE A 160 12.06 5.33 5.48
N LYS A 161 11.58 4.34 4.72
CA LYS A 161 12.09 4.04 3.37
C LYS A 161 10.96 3.67 2.42
N ASP A 162 10.95 4.26 1.22
CA ASP A 162 9.97 3.95 0.17
C ASP A 162 8.51 4.09 0.67
N VAL A 163 8.24 5.12 1.47
CA VAL A 163 6.95 5.39 2.13
C VAL A 163 6.25 6.61 1.53
N LYS A 164 4.93 6.73 1.71
CA LYS A 164 4.15 7.90 1.32
C LYS A 164 3.31 8.44 2.49
N PHE A 165 3.38 9.74 2.73
CA PHE A 165 2.50 10.47 3.65
C PHE A 165 1.63 11.41 2.82
N THR A 166 0.32 11.20 2.83
CA THR A 166 -0.60 12.09 2.11
C THR A 166 -1.83 12.49 2.92
N LYS A 167 -2.29 13.74 2.76
CA LYS A 167 -3.51 14.28 3.40
C LYS A 167 -3.52 14.20 4.94
N ASN A 168 -2.35 14.06 5.57
CA ASN A 168 -2.25 14.04 7.03
C ASN A 168 -2.27 15.46 7.60
N THR A 169 -2.91 15.63 8.76
CA THR A 169 -3.29 16.91 9.34
C THR A 169 -2.84 17.02 10.79
N ALA A 170 -1.96 17.98 11.09
CA ALA A 170 -1.82 18.53 12.45
C ALA A 170 -2.84 19.66 12.59
N ASN A 171 -3.83 19.49 13.47
CA ASN A 171 -5.07 20.27 13.46
C ASN A 171 -4.92 21.72 13.97
N SER A 172 -5.97 22.53 13.86
CA SER A 172 -5.95 24.00 13.90
C SER A 172 -5.68 24.66 15.28
N SER A 173 -4.88 24.04 16.15
CA SER A 173 -4.34 24.71 17.35
C SER A 173 -3.00 25.39 17.06
N MET A 174 -2.71 26.49 17.75
CA MET A 174 -1.46 27.27 17.59
C MET A 174 -0.18 26.49 17.95
N GLN A 175 -0.31 25.31 18.55
CA GLN A 175 0.80 24.49 19.05
C GLN A 175 0.95 23.17 18.28
N ALA A 176 0.09 22.93 17.29
CA ALA A 176 0.05 21.70 16.52
C ALA A 176 1.23 21.61 15.56
N ARG A 177 2.05 20.55 15.64
CA ARG A 177 3.30 20.42 14.87
C ARG A 177 3.32 19.15 14.02
N GLY A 178 3.83 19.25 12.79
CA GLY A 178 4.15 18.08 11.97
C GLY A 178 2.92 17.46 11.33
N GLY A 179 2.51 17.96 10.16
CA GLY A 179 1.26 17.55 9.51
C GLY A 179 1.21 16.06 9.21
N ALA A 180 2.32 15.47 8.75
CA ALA A 180 2.51 14.02 8.74
C ALA A 180 3.30 13.54 9.98
N ILE A 181 4.47 14.11 10.25
CA ILE A 181 5.39 13.59 11.28
C ILE A 181 5.84 14.69 12.24
N VAL A 182 5.85 14.38 13.54
CA VAL A 182 6.60 15.12 14.56
C VAL A 182 7.71 14.22 15.12
N SER A 183 8.96 14.68 15.13
CA SER A 183 10.13 13.92 15.62
C SER A 183 10.94 14.68 16.66
N TYR A 184 11.02 14.14 17.86
CA TYR A 184 11.89 14.58 18.95
C TYR A 184 13.14 13.69 19.11
N GLY A 185 13.09 12.46 18.61
CA GLY A 185 14.23 11.55 18.52
C GLY A 185 14.96 11.62 17.16
N THR A 186 15.73 10.59 16.84
CA THR A 186 16.42 10.47 15.54
C THR A 186 15.43 10.06 14.45
N ILE A 187 15.55 10.62 13.25
CA ILE A 187 14.78 10.20 12.08
C ILE A 187 15.67 10.13 10.82
N ALA A 188 15.55 9.03 10.07
CA ALA A 188 16.16 8.83 8.76
C ALA A 188 15.05 8.59 7.73
N ILE A 189 15.09 9.29 6.61
CA ILE A 189 14.05 9.26 5.56
C ILE A 189 14.73 9.07 4.20
N GLU A 190 14.33 8.03 3.49
CA GLU A 190 14.82 7.66 2.15
C GLU A 190 13.64 7.47 1.19
N ASN A 191 13.78 7.91 -0.07
CA ASN A 191 12.85 7.65 -1.19
C ASN A 191 11.36 7.94 -0.88
N THR A 192 11.08 8.90 0.01
CA THR A 192 9.75 9.08 0.60
C THR A 192 9.01 10.27 -0.02
N ILE A 193 7.67 10.21 -0.06
CA ILE A 193 6.83 11.29 -0.60
C ILE A 193 5.94 11.87 0.50
N PHE A 194 6.06 13.17 0.76
CA PHE A 194 5.15 13.96 1.58
C PHE A 194 4.31 14.85 0.64
N ASP A 195 3.06 14.44 0.39
CA ASP A 195 2.16 15.11 -0.55
C ASP A 195 0.86 15.61 0.12
N ASN A 196 0.51 16.89 -0.07
CA ASN A 196 -0.76 17.46 0.43
C ASN A 196 -0.96 17.30 1.96
N ASN A 197 0.10 17.30 2.77
CA ASN A 197 -0.03 17.28 4.24
C ASN A 197 -0.17 18.72 4.79
N TYR A 198 -0.92 18.85 5.88
CA TYR A 198 -1.36 20.12 6.44
C TYR A 198 -0.94 20.24 7.90
N ALA A 199 -0.49 21.42 8.33
CA ALA A 199 -0.30 21.70 9.74
C ALA A 199 -0.87 23.06 10.18
N GLY A 200 -1.43 23.11 11.38
CA GLY A 200 -1.84 24.36 12.03
C GLY A 200 -0.64 25.26 12.37
N PHE A 201 0.48 24.65 12.78
CA PHE A 201 1.79 25.26 13.02
C PHE A 201 2.88 24.20 12.71
N GLY A 202 4.17 24.49 12.89
CA GLY A 202 5.21 23.50 12.66
C GLY A 202 5.53 23.27 11.17
N GLY A 203 6.00 22.06 10.84
CA GLY A 203 6.23 21.64 9.45
C GLY A 203 5.00 20.97 8.84
N GLY A 204 4.62 21.32 7.61
CA GLY A 204 3.46 20.75 6.92
C GLY A 204 3.62 19.25 6.63
N GLY A 205 4.81 18.82 6.20
CA GLY A 205 5.18 17.40 6.18
C GLY A 205 5.79 16.96 7.52
N LEU A 206 6.97 17.47 7.84
CA LEU A 206 7.79 17.06 8.99
C LEU A 206 8.12 18.23 9.91
N TYR A 207 7.83 18.09 11.21
CA TYR A 207 8.48 18.89 12.25
C TYR A 207 9.57 18.04 12.94
N ASN A 208 10.80 18.55 12.98
CA ASN A 208 11.92 17.88 13.64
C ASN A 208 12.57 18.76 14.72
N TYR A 209 12.68 18.22 15.93
CA TYR A 209 13.43 18.76 17.07
C TYR A 209 14.69 17.92 17.38
N GLY A 210 14.78 16.69 16.85
CA GLY A 210 15.91 15.77 17.05
C GLY A 210 16.94 15.80 15.91
N THR A 211 17.55 14.66 15.58
CA THR A 211 18.48 14.56 14.44
C THR A 211 17.78 13.97 13.22
N ALA A 212 17.84 14.66 12.08
CA ALA A 212 17.18 14.26 10.84
C ALA A 212 18.17 14.02 9.69
N THR A 213 18.00 12.93 8.94
CA THR A 213 18.63 12.70 7.64
C THR A 213 17.53 12.46 6.60
N VAL A 214 17.57 13.19 5.49
CA VAL A 214 16.54 13.18 4.44
C VAL A 214 17.22 13.02 3.09
N ILE A 215 16.93 11.93 2.39
CA ILE A 215 17.59 11.53 1.14
C ILE A 215 16.53 11.16 0.10
N ASN A 216 16.72 11.56 -1.16
CA ASN A 216 15.86 11.22 -2.31
C ASN A 216 14.35 11.46 -2.04
N THR A 217 14.00 12.48 -1.24
CA THR A 217 12.66 12.64 -0.67
C THR A 217 11.96 13.87 -1.26
N THR A 218 10.65 13.75 -1.53
CA THR A 218 9.85 14.79 -2.16
C THR A 218 8.82 15.36 -1.17
N PHE A 219 8.94 16.64 -0.85
CA PHE A 219 7.94 17.43 -0.13
C PHE A 219 7.17 18.28 -1.14
N GLN A 220 5.95 17.88 -1.47
CA GLN A 220 5.11 18.59 -2.44
C GLN A 220 3.74 18.99 -1.88
N ASN A 221 3.28 20.19 -2.27
CA ASN A 221 1.93 20.68 -1.97
C ASN A 221 1.59 20.73 -0.45
N ASN A 222 2.58 20.72 0.44
CA ASN A 222 2.33 20.75 1.89
C ASN A 222 2.05 22.18 2.35
N VAL A 223 1.13 22.34 3.30
CA VAL A 223 0.53 23.65 3.65
C VAL A 223 0.57 23.91 5.16
N VAL A 224 0.98 25.12 5.55
CA VAL A 224 0.90 25.59 6.95
C VAL A 224 0.19 26.94 7.05
N THR A 225 -0.89 26.97 7.84
CA THR A 225 -1.86 28.09 7.90
C THR A 225 -1.75 28.97 9.14
N SER A 226 -0.75 28.72 10.00
CA SER A 226 -0.42 29.55 11.18
C SER A 226 -0.36 31.04 10.84
N ALA A 227 -1.08 31.89 11.57
CA ALA A 227 -0.88 33.34 11.55
C ALA A 227 0.33 33.81 12.39
N TYR A 228 1.04 32.89 13.04
CA TYR A 228 2.27 33.15 13.81
C TYR A 228 3.52 32.97 12.95
N SER A 229 4.54 33.76 13.26
CA SER A 229 5.80 33.82 12.52
C SER A 229 6.69 32.59 12.73
N GLY A 230 7.26 32.07 11.64
CA GLY A 230 8.19 30.92 11.58
C GLY A 230 7.48 29.57 11.58
N ALA A 231 7.23 29.02 10.39
CA ALA A 231 6.74 27.67 10.17
C ALA A 231 7.22 27.17 8.80
N GLY A 232 7.29 25.84 8.64
CA GLY A 232 7.87 25.22 7.45
C GLY A 232 6.80 24.61 6.54
N GLY A 233 6.70 25.05 5.29
CA GLY A 233 5.75 24.48 4.32
C GLY A 233 5.90 22.96 4.19
N GLY A 234 7.12 22.48 3.93
CA GLY A 234 7.47 21.06 3.91
C GLY A 234 8.08 20.58 5.23
N ILE A 235 9.18 21.20 5.67
CA ILE A 235 9.91 20.85 6.90
C ILE A 235 10.05 22.07 7.82
N MET A 236 9.83 21.88 9.11
CA MET A 236 10.33 22.79 10.15
C MET A 236 11.38 22.08 11.01
N HIS A 237 12.55 22.68 11.16
CA HIS A 237 13.68 22.18 11.95
C HIS A 237 13.94 23.11 13.14
N ASP A 238 13.79 22.58 14.34
CA ASP A 238 13.67 23.33 15.60
C ASP A 238 14.58 22.74 16.70
N GLY A 239 15.63 22.00 16.31
CA GLY A 239 16.60 21.40 17.21
C GLY A 239 17.49 20.33 16.54
N GLY A 240 18.66 20.08 17.12
CA GLY A 240 19.56 18.96 16.75
C GLY A 240 20.49 19.22 15.56
N LYS A 241 20.38 18.38 14.52
CA LYS A 241 21.11 18.43 13.24
C LYS A 241 20.18 18.01 12.11
N ILE A 242 20.36 18.57 10.91
CA ILE A 242 19.67 18.11 9.71
C ILE A 242 20.59 18.05 8.49
N SER A 243 20.49 16.97 7.73
CA SER A 243 21.10 16.81 6.40
C SER A 243 20.02 16.45 5.39
N ILE A 244 19.91 17.23 4.32
CA ILE A 244 18.94 17.07 3.23
C ILE A 244 19.73 16.91 1.92
N ILE A 245 19.54 15.79 1.24
CA ILE A 245 20.37 15.39 0.08
C ILE A 245 19.45 14.87 -1.04
N ASN A 246 19.73 15.23 -2.30
CA ASN A 246 19.00 14.73 -3.49
C ASN A 246 17.47 14.90 -3.42
N SER A 247 16.98 15.91 -2.68
CA SER A 247 15.57 16.01 -2.28
C SER A 247 14.88 17.23 -2.90
N SER A 248 13.55 17.17 -3.02
CA SER A 248 12.78 18.19 -3.73
C SER A 248 11.66 18.80 -2.89
N PHE A 249 11.48 20.11 -3.02
CA PHE A 249 10.44 20.91 -2.36
C PHE A 249 9.64 21.64 -3.44
N LEU A 250 8.43 21.17 -3.74
CA LEU A 250 7.59 21.71 -4.81
C LEU A 250 6.28 22.30 -4.28
N ASN A 251 5.95 23.53 -4.69
CA ASN A 251 4.66 24.19 -4.41
C ASN A 251 4.26 24.25 -2.92
N ASN A 252 5.20 24.10 -1.97
CA ASN A 252 4.85 24.15 -0.55
C ASN A 252 4.50 25.59 -0.16
N LYS A 253 3.45 25.75 0.65
CA LYS A 253 2.86 27.05 0.96
C LYS A 253 2.74 27.27 2.45
N VAL A 254 3.26 28.41 2.92
CA VAL A 254 3.19 28.78 4.33
C VAL A 254 3.02 30.28 4.49
N ASN A 255 2.35 30.71 5.56
CA ASN A 255 2.17 32.13 5.81
C ASN A 255 3.50 32.82 6.19
N HIS A 256 4.29 32.23 7.09
CA HIS A 256 5.54 32.82 7.59
C HIS A 256 6.64 31.77 7.69
N GLY A 257 7.81 32.02 7.12
CA GLY A 257 8.86 31.00 6.95
C GLY A 257 8.83 30.38 5.55
N GLY A 258 9.74 29.44 5.27
CA GLY A 258 9.91 28.84 3.94
C GLY A 258 9.31 27.45 3.77
N ALA A 259 9.56 26.80 2.63
CA ALA A 259 9.36 25.35 2.52
C ALA A 259 10.21 24.57 3.54
N LEU A 260 11.38 25.10 3.87
CA LEU A 260 12.20 24.72 5.03
C LEU A 260 12.31 25.92 6.00
N ASP A 261 11.84 25.75 7.23
CA ASP A 261 11.98 26.73 8.32
C ASP A 261 12.97 26.22 9.36
N ASN A 262 14.14 26.82 9.44
CA ASN A 262 15.20 26.46 10.39
C ASN A 262 15.22 27.46 11.55
N ARG A 263 14.93 26.99 12.76
CA ARG A 263 14.88 27.77 14.00
C ARG A 263 16.08 27.58 14.91
N GLU A 264 16.31 26.33 15.33
CA GLU A 264 17.38 25.94 16.24
C GLU A 264 18.06 24.67 15.72
N GLY A 265 19.34 24.47 16.06
CA GLY A 265 20.17 23.43 15.45
C GLY A 265 21.65 23.75 15.42
N SER A 266 22.47 22.71 15.38
CA SER A 266 23.94 22.78 15.42
C SER A 266 24.60 22.69 14.04
N HIS A 267 23.91 22.07 13.06
CA HIS A 267 24.37 21.91 11.69
C HIS A 267 23.18 21.67 10.75
N ILE A 268 23.11 22.44 9.67
CA ILE A 268 22.17 22.27 8.56
C ILE A 268 22.98 22.11 7.27
N LEU A 269 22.81 20.96 6.61
CA LEU A 269 23.37 20.68 5.29
C LEU A 269 22.24 20.46 4.28
N ILE A 270 22.36 21.11 3.13
CA ILE A 270 21.47 20.96 1.97
C ILE A 270 22.36 20.74 0.74
N ASP A 271 22.23 19.60 0.07
CA ASP A 271 23.12 19.19 -1.03
C ASP A 271 22.32 18.60 -2.20
N ASN A 272 22.58 19.07 -3.42
CA ASN A 272 21.91 18.59 -4.64
C ASN A 272 20.36 18.60 -4.51
N CYS A 273 19.80 19.66 -3.93
CA CYS A 273 18.36 19.78 -3.66
C CYS A 273 17.67 20.76 -4.62
N SER A 274 16.36 20.61 -4.78
CA SER A 274 15.54 21.50 -5.61
C SER A 274 14.40 22.14 -4.82
N PHE A 275 14.26 23.46 -4.95
CA PHE A 275 13.18 24.25 -4.36
C PHE A 275 12.47 25.00 -5.48
N ILE A 276 11.24 24.58 -5.82
CA ILE A 276 10.51 25.04 -6.99
C ILE A 276 9.11 25.55 -6.58
N ASN A 277 8.76 26.77 -6.99
CA ASN A 277 7.46 27.42 -6.76
C ASN A 277 7.01 27.53 -5.28
N ASN A 278 7.92 27.43 -4.29
CA ASN A 278 7.53 27.51 -2.89
C ASN A 278 7.20 28.96 -2.50
N THR A 279 6.18 29.15 -1.64
CA THR A 279 5.59 30.47 -1.37
C THR A 279 5.44 30.74 0.12
N ALA A 280 6.09 31.82 0.58
CA ALA A 280 5.92 32.44 1.88
C ALA A 280 5.12 33.75 1.78
N THR A 281 4.16 34.00 2.68
CA THR A 281 3.51 35.35 2.73
C THR A 281 4.34 36.41 3.47
N ASP A 282 5.43 36.01 4.13
CA ASP A 282 6.42 36.92 4.74
C ASP A 282 7.84 36.67 4.19
N THR A 283 8.63 35.75 4.78
CA THR A 283 10.07 35.67 4.49
C THR A 283 10.61 34.27 4.18
N GLY A 284 11.62 34.22 3.30
CA GLY A 284 12.40 33.03 2.97
C GLY A 284 11.63 31.99 2.16
N GLY A 285 11.11 32.34 0.97
CA GLY A 285 10.10 31.55 0.23
C GLY A 285 10.42 30.06 0.05
N ALA A 286 11.70 29.70 -0.13
CA ALA A 286 12.19 28.33 -0.08
C ALA A 286 12.76 27.97 1.30
N ILE A 287 13.66 28.80 1.85
CA ILE A 287 14.36 28.56 3.12
C ILE A 287 14.31 29.83 3.99
N ASN A 288 13.85 29.69 5.22
CA ASN A 288 13.94 30.72 6.25
C ASN A 288 14.85 30.24 7.40
N ASN A 289 15.91 30.99 7.70
CA ASN A 289 16.86 30.68 8.75
C ASN A 289 16.85 31.73 9.86
N HIS A 290 16.73 31.29 11.11
CA HIS A 290 16.74 32.13 12.32
C HIS A 290 18.14 32.26 12.98
N PRO A 291 18.36 33.24 13.87
CA PRO A 291 19.69 33.56 14.40
C PRO A 291 20.24 32.61 15.48
N ASN A 292 19.47 31.64 15.98
CA ASN A 292 19.94 30.69 17.02
C ASN A 292 20.82 29.54 16.46
N LEU A 293 21.09 29.56 15.16
CA LEU A 293 21.77 28.49 14.42
C LEU A 293 23.28 28.73 14.35
N ARG A 294 24.05 27.63 14.25
CA ARG A 294 25.53 27.69 14.26
C ARG A 294 26.21 27.50 12.91
N ASN A 295 25.69 26.61 12.07
CA ASN A 295 26.27 26.27 10.78
C ASN A 295 25.17 25.99 9.76
N PHE A 296 25.27 26.58 8.58
CA PHE A 296 24.40 26.31 7.44
C PHE A 296 25.22 26.26 6.17
N THR A 297 25.06 25.18 5.41
CA THR A 297 25.64 25.01 4.09
C THR A 297 24.57 24.54 3.13
N VAL A 298 24.33 25.30 2.07
CA VAL A 298 23.58 24.84 0.91
C VAL A 298 24.51 24.81 -0.30
N LYS A 299 24.51 23.70 -1.03
CA LYS A 299 25.35 23.55 -2.24
C LYS A 299 24.72 22.70 -3.34
N ASN A 300 25.20 22.86 -4.57
CA ASN A 300 24.74 22.14 -5.77
C ASN A 300 23.21 22.24 -6.00
N SER A 301 22.55 23.27 -5.45
CA SER A 301 21.09 23.27 -5.27
C SER A 301 20.39 24.34 -6.10
N ILE A 302 19.17 24.05 -6.56
CA ILE A 302 18.40 24.91 -7.46
C ILE A 302 17.19 25.54 -6.77
N PHE A 303 16.97 26.83 -7.02
CA PHE A 303 15.92 27.66 -6.45
C PHE A 303 15.20 28.39 -7.59
N ILE A 304 14.01 27.92 -7.97
CA ILE A 304 13.28 28.39 -9.15
C ILE A 304 11.89 28.90 -8.74
N ASN A 305 11.54 30.13 -9.15
CA ASN A 305 10.24 30.76 -8.94
C ASN A 305 9.74 30.82 -7.48
N ASN A 306 10.62 30.75 -6.47
CA ASN A 306 10.19 30.84 -5.07
C ASN A 306 9.83 32.30 -4.73
N SER A 307 8.83 32.49 -3.88
CA SER A 307 8.22 33.80 -3.62
C SER A 307 8.08 34.10 -2.13
N ALA A 308 8.38 35.34 -1.74
CA ALA A 308 8.24 35.85 -0.38
C ALA A 308 7.51 37.21 -0.36
N GLY A 309 6.44 37.32 0.42
CA GLY A 309 5.67 38.57 0.56
C GLY A 309 6.43 39.75 1.20
N SER A 310 7.64 39.52 1.71
CA SER A 310 8.48 40.52 2.39
C SER A 310 9.95 40.42 1.95
N ASN A 311 10.73 39.41 2.38
CA ASN A 311 12.18 39.36 2.12
C ASN A 311 12.72 37.94 1.85
N GLY A 312 13.70 37.81 0.97
CA GLY A 312 14.33 36.53 0.63
C GLY A 312 13.38 35.63 -0.17
N GLY A 313 13.24 35.88 -1.48
CA GLY A 313 12.29 35.13 -2.32
C GLY A 313 12.62 33.63 -2.38
N ALA A 314 13.90 33.28 -2.38
CA ALA A 314 14.37 31.93 -2.07
C ALA A 314 14.80 31.81 -0.61
N ILE A 315 15.84 32.53 -0.18
CA ILE A 315 16.50 32.32 1.11
C ILE A 315 16.48 33.59 1.97
N ARG A 316 16.06 33.46 3.24
CA ARG A 316 16.40 34.40 4.31
C ARG A 316 17.45 33.79 5.21
N ASN A 317 18.64 34.39 5.27
CA ASN A 317 19.72 34.01 6.17
C ASN A 317 19.88 34.99 7.35
N GLN A 318 19.85 34.43 8.57
CA GLN A 318 20.27 35.11 9.79
C GLN A 318 21.36 34.32 10.56
N ILE A 319 22.03 33.37 9.90
CA ILE A 319 23.06 32.51 10.47
C ILE A 319 24.44 33.08 10.13
N PRO A 320 25.30 33.42 11.11
CA PRO A 320 26.69 33.78 10.86
C PRO A 320 27.44 32.65 10.15
N SER A 321 28.44 32.97 9.33
CA SER A 321 29.28 31.97 8.65
C SER A 321 28.52 30.98 7.74
N ALA A 322 27.36 31.38 7.21
CA ALA A 322 26.58 30.59 6.26
C ALA A 322 27.31 30.44 4.91
N ASN A 323 27.25 29.25 4.30
CA ASN A 323 27.86 28.94 3.00
C ASN A 323 26.78 28.62 1.95
N ILE A 324 26.90 29.24 0.78
CA ILE A 324 26.01 29.08 -0.38
C ILE A 324 26.90 28.88 -1.62
N LEU A 325 27.04 27.64 -2.07
CA LEU A 325 28.05 27.25 -3.06
C LEU A 325 27.41 26.58 -4.28
N ASP A 326 27.83 26.93 -5.48
CA ASP A 326 27.45 26.20 -6.71
C ASP A 326 25.92 26.04 -6.88
N CYS A 327 25.16 27.08 -6.50
CA CYS A 327 23.70 27.09 -6.49
C CYS A 327 23.11 27.93 -7.65
N ILE A 328 21.91 27.58 -8.11
CA ILE A 328 21.20 28.33 -9.16
C ILE A 328 19.96 28.98 -8.58
N PHE A 329 19.83 30.29 -8.75
CA PHE A 329 18.69 31.10 -8.31
C PHE A 329 18.03 31.76 -9.52
N THR A 330 16.87 31.26 -9.94
CA THR A 330 16.16 31.74 -11.13
C THR A 330 14.76 32.26 -10.80
N ASN A 331 14.45 33.50 -11.21
CA ASN A 331 13.13 34.14 -11.11
C ASN A 331 12.50 34.20 -9.70
N ASN A 332 13.29 34.05 -8.64
CA ASN A 332 12.78 34.16 -7.27
C ASN A 332 12.41 35.63 -6.97
N THR A 333 11.36 35.85 -6.18
CA THR A 333 10.76 37.18 -5.99
C THR A 333 10.50 37.50 -4.51
N ALA A 334 10.88 38.70 -4.08
CA ALA A 334 10.53 39.27 -2.78
C ALA A 334 9.91 40.67 -2.94
N LEU A 335 8.92 41.06 -2.14
CA LEU A 335 8.33 42.41 -2.27
C LEU A 335 9.20 43.54 -1.71
N SER A 336 10.15 43.24 -0.82
CA SER A 336 11.09 44.23 -0.24
C SER A 336 12.55 43.91 -0.58
N ASN A 337 13.21 43.00 0.13
CA ASN A 337 14.68 42.86 0.03
C ASN A 337 15.12 41.44 -0.34
N GLY A 338 16.06 41.32 -1.27
CA GLY A 338 16.69 40.04 -1.64
C GLY A 338 15.76 39.13 -2.44
N GLY A 339 15.70 39.30 -3.76
CA GLY A 339 14.78 38.55 -4.61
C GLY A 339 15.11 37.06 -4.66
N ALA A 340 16.39 36.71 -4.70
CA ALA A 340 16.85 35.38 -4.33
C ALA A 340 17.16 35.31 -2.82
N ILE A 341 18.12 36.11 -2.33
CA ILE A 341 18.67 35.96 -0.97
C ILE A 341 18.60 37.29 -0.21
N ILE A 342 18.07 37.27 1.01
CA ILE A 342 18.41 38.27 2.03
C ILE A 342 19.36 37.65 3.06
N ASN A 343 20.47 38.32 3.33
CA ASN A 343 21.36 38.05 4.46
C ASN A 343 21.37 39.25 5.41
N THR A 344 21.20 39.02 6.72
CA THR A 344 21.16 40.11 7.73
C THR A 344 22.24 40.01 8.80
N VAL A 345 23.32 39.28 8.53
CA VAL A 345 24.38 38.94 9.51
C VAL A 345 25.76 38.84 8.86
N SER A 346 26.81 38.89 9.69
CA SER A 346 28.20 38.85 9.22
C SER A 346 28.67 37.47 8.76
N GLY A 347 29.61 37.46 7.81
CA GLY A 347 30.38 36.30 7.40
C GLY A 347 29.71 35.33 6.43
N ILE A 348 28.66 35.73 5.69
CA ILE A 348 28.13 34.86 4.63
C ILE A 348 29.17 34.65 3.52
N ASN A 349 29.27 33.44 3.00
CA ASN A 349 30.13 33.07 1.88
C ASN A 349 29.26 32.56 0.72
N ILE A 350 29.29 33.25 -0.42
CA ILE A 350 28.50 32.93 -1.62
C ILE A 350 29.45 32.83 -2.82
N SER A 351 29.51 31.66 -3.45
CA SER A 351 30.44 31.38 -4.56
C SER A 351 29.87 30.39 -5.58
N GLY A 352 30.39 30.42 -6.81
CA GLY A 352 30.04 29.48 -7.89
C GLY A 352 28.58 29.55 -8.35
N SER A 353 27.81 30.52 -7.86
CA SER A 353 26.35 30.53 -7.97
C SER A 353 25.86 31.46 -9.07
N ASP A 354 24.76 31.08 -9.72
CA ASP A 354 24.11 31.88 -10.78
C ASP A 354 22.81 32.50 -10.29
N PHE A 355 22.68 33.83 -10.43
CA PHE A 355 21.51 34.62 -10.10
C PHE A 355 20.92 35.19 -11.39
N VAL A 356 19.80 34.62 -11.85
CA VAL A 356 19.11 35.01 -13.09
C VAL A 356 17.69 35.49 -12.83
N GLY A 357 17.35 36.69 -13.30
CA GLY A 357 15.94 37.15 -13.38
C GLY A 357 15.21 37.37 -12.04
N ASN A 358 15.92 37.32 -10.90
CA ASN A 358 15.33 37.48 -9.57
C ASN A 358 14.92 38.94 -9.29
N LYS A 359 13.88 39.15 -8.48
CA LYS A 359 13.18 40.45 -8.35
C LYS A 359 12.97 40.88 -6.90
N ALA A 360 13.29 42.14 -6.61
CA ALA A 360 13.01 42.78 -5.32
C ALA A 360 12.81 44.30 -5.43
N ARG A 361 12.59 44.98 -4.31
CA ARG A 361 12.72 46.45 -4.22
C ARG A 361 14.19 46.85 -4.10
N TYR A 362 14.94 46.14 -3.24
CA TYR A 362 16.39 46.29 -3.08
C TYR A 362 17.08 44.92 -3.16
N GLY A 363 18.16 44.81 -3.94
CA GLY A 363 18.90 43.55 -4.07
C GLY A 363 18.10 42.52 -4.86
N GLY A 364 17.94 42.74 -6.17
CA GLY A 364 17.12 41.88 -7.04
C GLY A 364 17.58 40.42 -7.00
N GLY A 365 18.90 40.20 -7.11
CA GLY A 365 19.53 38.94 -6.70
C GLY A 365 19.63 38.85 -5.17
N ILE A 366 20.55 39.61 -4.59
CA ILE A 366 20.94 39.52 -3.18
C ILE A 366 20.80 40.86 -2.46
N TYR A 367 20.21 40.86 -1.27
CA TYR A 367 20.41 41.89 -0.26
C TYR A 367 21.34 41.33 0.82
N SER A 368 22.39 42.06 1.22
CA SER A 368 23.24 41.66 2.36
C SER A 368 23.61 42.85 3.26
N SER A 369 23.35 42.69 4.56
CA SER A 369 23.96 43.51 5.62
C SER A 369 24.94 42.68 6.46
N GLY A 370 25.55 43.28 7.48
CA GLY A 370 26.62 42.64 8.26
C GLY A 370 28.02 42.82 7.65
N THR A 371 29.04 42.36 8.36
CA THR A 371 30.46 42.56 8.06
C THR A 371 31.12 41.28 7.55
N ASN A 372 32.30 41.40 6.92
CA ASN A 372 33.12 40.28 6.46
C ASN A 372 32.40 39.29 5.52
N ASN A 373 31.35 39.72 4.83
CA ASN A 373 30.65 38.91 3.85
C ASN A 373 31.49 38.75 2.58
N ILE A 374 31.50 37.56 1.98
CA ILE A 374 32.22 37.21 0.75
C ILE A 374 31.19 36.75 -0.27
N ILE A 375 31.12 37.42 -1.42
CA ILE A 375 30.18 37.13 -2.50
C ILE A 375 31.00 37.17 -3.80
N ASN A 376 31.80 36.14 -4.08
CA ASN A 376 32.78 36.14 -5.17
C ASN A 376 32.58 34.97 -6.13
N TYR A 377 33.00 35.08 -7.39
CA TYR A 377 32.84 34.02 -8.41
C TYR A 377 31.38 33.62 -8.69
N ASN A 378 30.46 34.58 -8.66
CA ASN A 378 29.05 34.40 -9.01
C ASN A 378 28.69 35.10 -10.33
N ARG A 379 27.56 34.72 -10.91
CA ARG A 379 26.93 35.41 -12.04
C ARG A 379 25.70 36.17 -11.56
N PHE A 380 25.56 37.42 -12.01
CA PHE A 380 24.34 38.21 -11.85
C PHE A 380 23.84 38.64 -13.24
N TYR A 381 22.73 38.07 -13.71
CA TYR A 381 22.20 38.35 -15.05
C TYR A 381 20.70 38.67 -15.02
N ARG A 382 20.31 39.83 -15.58
CA ARG A 382 18.90 40.29 -15.71
C ARG A 382 18.06 40.26 -14.42
N ASN A 383 18.69 40.22 -13.24
CA ASN A 383 18.00 40.48 -11.97
C ASN A 383 17.49 41.93 -11.95
N ASN A 384 16.47 42.24 -11.14
CA ASN A 384 15.86 43.56 -11.11
C ASN A 384 15.52 44.02 -9.69
N ALA A 385 15.94 45.24 -9.35
CA ALA A 385 15.55 45.93 -8.13
C ALA A 385 14.76 47.18 -8.50
N THR A 386 13.55 47.37 -7.97
CA THR A 386 12.73 48.56 -8.31
C THR A 386 13.32 49.87 -7.77
N ASN A 387 14.22 49.82 -6.79
CA ASN A 387 14.86 50.99 -6.20
C ASN A 387 16.38 51.00 -6.40
N SER A 388 17.11 49.93 -6.06
CA SER A 388 18.59 49.92 -6.20
C SER A 388 19.21 48.53 -6.04
N GLY A 389 20.32 48.29 -6.75
CA GLY A 389 21.12 47.06 -6.68
C GLY A 389 20.44 45.87 -7.35
N ASN A 390 20.41 45.86 -8.69
CA ASN A 390 19.76 44.80 -9.47
C ASN A 390 20.32 43.41 -9.14
N GLY A 391 21.63 43.24 -9.16
CA GLY A 391 22.30 42.01 -8.72
C GLY A 391 22.48 41.97 -7.20
N LEU A 392 23.06 43.03 -6.62
CA LEU A 392 23.45 43.10 -5.21
C LEU A 392 23.10 44.45 -4.58
N TYR A 393 22.48 44.45 -3.41
CA TYR A 393 22.35 45.62 -2.54
C TYR A 393 23.01 45.33 -1.17
N PHE A 394 23.95 46.19 -0.75
CA PHE A 394 24.93 45.82 0.27
C PHE A 394 25.21 46.96 1.26
N THR A 395 24.72 46.83 2.50
CA THR A 395 24.71 47.94 3.49
C THR A 395 25.76 47.81 4.59
N GLY A 396 26.46 46.68 4.68
CA GLY A 396 27.55 46.44 5.63
C GLY A 396 28.92 46.45 4.97
N SER A 397 29.87 45.65 5.47
CA SER A 397 31.23 45.51 4.90
C SER A 397 31.51 44.11 4.37
N GLY A 398 32.31 44.00 3.31
CA GLY A 398 32.58 42.73 2.66
C GLY A 398 33.31 42.87 1.33
N ASN A 399 33.33 41.77 0.60
CA ASN A 399 34.03 41.59 -0.67
C ASN A 399 33.02 41.02 -1.69
N ALA A 400 32.82 41.72 -2.82
CA ALA A 400 32.01 41.24 -3.93
C ALA A 400 32.79 41.26 -5.27
N ASN A 401 34.07 40.90 -5.20
CA ASN A 401 34.97 40.84 -6.34
C ASN A 401 34.83 39.53 -7.14
N LEU A 402 35.39 39.51 -8.34
CA LEU A 402 35.49 38.33 -9.19
C LEU A 402 34.12 37.73 -9.56
N ASN A 403 33.05 38.53 -9.58
CA ASN A 403 31.75 38.19 -10.16
C ASN A 403 31.68 38.70 -11.61
N TRP A 404 30.77 38.13 -12.40
CA TRP A 404 30.33 38.71 -13.68
C TRP A 404 28.92 39.30 -13.55
N TRP A 405 28.74 40.54 -13.99
CA TRP A 405 27.55 41.37 -13.69
C TRP A 405 26.60 41.59 -14.88
N GLY A 406 26.75 40.81 -15.96
CA GLY A 406 25.94 40.99 -17.18
C GLY A 406 26.28 42.23 -18.00
N THR A 407 27.37 42.93 -17.67
CA THR A 407 27.91 44.08 -18.39
C THR A 407 29.36 44.29 -17.98
N ASN A 408 30.17 44.88 -18.86
CA ASN A 408 31.54 45.29 -18.52
C ASN A 408 31.60 46.58 -17.70
N ASN A 409 30.55 47.40 -17.78
CA ASN A 409 30.43 48.65 -17.03
C ASN A 409 30.65 48.42 -15.53
N ASN A 410 31.16 49.45 -14.83
CA ASN A 410 31.31 49.40 -13.38
C ASN A 410 29.96 49.02 -12.74
N PRO A 411 29.87 47.91 -12.00
CA PRO A 411 28.60 47.45 -11.45
C PRO A 411 28.04 48.41 -10.40
N LEU A 412 28.87 49.23 -9.76
CA LEU A 412 28.47 50.17 -8.70
C LEU A 412 27.48 51.22 -9.22
N GLY A 413 26.36 51.36 -8.52
CA GLY A 413 25.22 52.20 -8.85
C GLY A 413 23.99 51.37 -9.24
N ASN A 414 24.05 50.71 -10.40
CA ASN A 414 22.89 50.02 -10.99
C ASN A 414 22.83 48.53 -10.59
N ASN A 415 23.89 47.76 -10.86
CA ASN A 415 23.91 46.31 -10.64
C ASN A 415 24.35 45.92 -9.23
N ALA A 416 25.28 46.66 -8.65
CA ALA A 416 25.68 46.59 -7.25
C ALA A 416 25.45 47.97 -6.61
N SER A 417 24.90 48.02 -5.41
CA SER A 417 24.68 49.28 -4.68
C SER A 417 25.14 49.14 -3.24
N SER A 418 25.94 50.08 -2.75
CA SER A 418 26.54 50.00 -1.42
C SER A 418 26.91 51.34 -0.81
N THR A 419 26.95 51.36 0.52
CA THR A 419 27.49 52.42 1.37
C THR A 419 29.02 52.32 1.59
N VAL A 420 29.68 51.25 1.11
CA VAL A 420 31.12 51.00 1.31
C VAL A 420 31.92 51.16 0.02
N THR A 421 32.95 52.01 0.08
CA THR A 421 33.70 52.54 -1.07
C THR A 421 34.63 51.56 -1.78
N ASN A 422 34.82 50.35 -1.27
CA ASN A 422 35.72 49.33 -1.83
C ASN A 422 35.10 47.92 -1.93
N LEU A 423 33.76 47.81 -1.96
CA LEU A 423 33.07 46.52 -2.07
C LEU A 423 33.45 45.74 -3.34
N ILE A 424 33.68 46.47 -4.44
CA ILE A 424 34.07 45.93 -5.75
C ILE A 424 35.24 46.76 -6.29
N THR A 425 36.33 46.09 -6.61
CA THR A 425 37.55 46.63 -7.24
C THR A 425 37.98 45.82 -8.48
N ASN A 426 37.52 44.57 -8.59
CA ASN A 426 37.81 43.64 -9.67
C ASN A 426 36.54 42.85 -10.02
N TRP A 427 36.09 42.93 -11.26
CA TRP A 427 34.98 42.11 -11.78
C TRP A 427 35.35 41.52 -13.14
N TYR A 428 34.70 40.43 -13.51
CA TYR A 428 34.91 39.80 -14.81
C TYR A 428 34.25 40.62 -15.91
N VAL A 429 34.98 40.77 -17.02
CA VAL A 429 34.63 41.56 -18.20
C VAL A 429 35.00 40.80 -19.46
N LEU A 430 34.29 41.04 -20.55
CA LEU A 430 34.58 40.49 -21.87
C LEU A 430 35.51 41.45 -22.62
N GLU A 431 36.78 41.07 -22.75
CA GLU A 431 37.80 41.86 -23.41
C GLU A 431 37.81 41.55 -24.92
N LEU A 432 37.51 42.58 -25.71
CA LEU A 432 37.61 42.59 -27.16
C LEU A 432 38.95 43.23 -27.55
N SER A 433 39.66 42.68 -28.54
CA SER A 433 40.99 43.19 -28.91
C SER A 433 41.29 43.19 -30.40
N LEU A 434 42.22 44.07 -30.80
CA LEU A 434 42.89 44.12 -32.09
C LEU A 434 44.38 43.79 -31.90
N ASN A 435 44.88 42.81 -32.65
CA ASN A 435 46.25 42.28 -32.63
C ASN A 435 46.75 41.82 -31.24
N ASN A 436 45.85 41.62 -30.28
CA ASN A 436 46.16 41.49 -28.84
C ASN A 436 46.91 42.69 -28.22
N THR A 437 47.16 43.76 -28.98
CA THR A 437 47.90 44.97 -28.55
C THR A 437 46.97 46.12 -28.17
N VAL A 438 45.81 46.25 -28.83
CA VAL A 438 44.76 47.20 -28.44
C VAL A 438 43.61 46.43 -27.82
N LYS A 439 43.34 46.68 -26.54
CA LYS A 439 42.33 45.98 -25.74
C LYS A 439 41.21 46.95 -25.32
N THR A 440 39.98 46.46 -25.31
CA THR A 440 38.77 47.23 -25.06
C THR A 440 37.74 46.40 -24.32
N ILE A 441 37.16 46.97 -23.27
CA ILE A 441 36.07 46.38 -22.47
C ILE A 441 34.79 47.22 -22.55
N ALA A 442 34.66 48.07 -23.57
CA ALA A 442 33.53 48.96 -23.75
C ALA A 442 33.33 49.30 -25.23
N ASN A 443 32.08 49.49 -25.62
CA ASN A 443 31.64 49.94 -26.94
C ASN A 443 32.49 51.10 -27.50
N LYS A 444 33.14 50.92 -28.66
CA LYS A 444 34.14 51.89 -29.18
C LYS A 444 34.36 51.84 -30.69
N THR A 445 34.48 53.00 -31.34
CA THR A 445 35.03 53.12 -32.71
C THR A 445 36.47 53.63 -32.64
N MET A 446 37.38 53.09 -33.47
CA MET A 446 38.80 53.45 -33.49
C MET A 446 39.34 53.65 -34.90
N ASN A 447 40.05 54.75 -35.13
CA ASN A 447 40.81 54.94 -36.36
C ASN A 447 42.10 54.12 -36.29
N TYR A 448 42.46 53.46 -37.39
CA TYR A 448 43.61 52.57 -37.50
C TYR A 448 44.37 52.85 -38.81
N THR A 449 45.70 52.89 -38.74
CA THR A 449 46.55 52.98 -39.92
C THR A 449 46.55 51.62 -40.63
N SER A 450 46.29 51.60 -41.93
CA SER A 450 46.12 50.39 -42.74
C SER A 450 47.20 49.33 -42.49
N SER A 451 46.76 48.09 -42.24
CA SER A 451 47.62 46.91 -42.08
C SER A 451 47.13 45.79 -42.99
N PRO A 452 48.03 45.08 -43.70
CA PRO A 452 47.65 43.98 -44.57
C PRO A 452 47.03 42.79 -43.82
N ILE A 453 47.28 42.64 -42.51
CA ILE A 453 46.57 41.70 -41.65
C ILE A 453 46.34 42.36 -40.28
N ALA A 454 45.18 42.13 -39.68
CA ALA A 454 44.94 42.35 -38.26
C ALA A 454 44.16 41.18 -37.65
N THR A 455 44.38 40.87 -36.38
CA THR A 455 43.67 39.82 -35.64
C THR A 455 42.63 40.44 -34.71
N LEU A 456 41.35 40.10 -34.88
CA LEU A 456 40.28 40.42 -33.94
C LEU A 456 40.10 39.26 -32.97
N SER A 457 40.12 39.52 -31.67
CA SER A 457 40.05 38.46 -30.64
C SER A 457 39.17 38.83 -29.45
N TYR A 458 38.74 37.78 -28.73
CA TYR A 458 37.89 37.86 -27.54
C TYR A 458 38.44 36.94 -26.44
N ASN A 459 38.41 37.42 -25.20
CA ASN A 459 38.79 36.67 -23.99
C ASN A 459 38.05 37.20 -22.75
N LEU A 460 37.71 36.29 -21.82
CA LEU A 460 37.29 36.68 -20.46
C LEU A 460 38.48 37.31 -19.72
N ALA A 461 38.34 38.53 -19.23
CA ALA A 461 39.34 39.25 -18.45
C ALA A 461 38.77 39.74 -17.10
N LEU A 462 39.60 40.38 -16.29
CA LEU A 462 39.14 41.23 -15.18
C LEU A 462 39.23 42.71 -15.58
N SER A 463 38.42 43.55 -14.96
CA SER A 463 38.47 45.01 -15.10
C SER A 463 39.79 45.64 -14.62
N ASN A 464 40.61 44.90 -13.86
CA ASN A 464 41.94 45.29 -13.38
C ASN A 464 42.88 44.06 -13.36
N ASN A 465 44.19 44.29 -13.38
CA ASN A 465 45.22 43.24 -13.44
C ASN A 465 45.44 42.48 -12.11
N ALA A 466 44.41 41.75 -11.64
CA ALA A 466 44.50 40.89 -10.46
C ALA A 466 44.57 39.39 -10.80
N THR A 467 45.20 38.60 -9.93
CA THR A 467 45.18 37.13 -10.01
C THR A 467 43.78 36.60 -9.70
N ASN A 468 43.34 35.61 -10.47
CA ASN A 468 41.99 35.06 -10.41
C ASN A 468 41.93 33.61 -10.91
N ASP A 469 40.86 32.91 -10.55
CA ASP A 469 40.59 31.55 -10.99
C ASP A 469 39.20 31.48 -11.66
N LYS A 470 39.20 31.52 -12.99
CA LYS A 470 37.98 31.47 -13.82
C LYS A 470 37.16 30.20 -13.61
N SER A 471 37.77 29.08 -13.17
CA SER A 471 37.07 27.80 -13.02
C SER A 471 35.97 27.84 -11.94
N LYS A 472 36.12 28.74 -10.96
CA LYS A 472 35.18 28.95 -9.86
C LYS A 472 33.90 29.70 -10.24
N LEU A 473 33.82 30.29 -11.44
CA LEU A 473 32.56 30.85 -11.93
C LEU A 473 31.55 29.71 -12.22
N PRO A 474 30.23 29.97 -12.10
CA PRO A 474 29.22 29.08 -12.64
C PRO A 474 29.44 28.85 -14.15
N TYR A 475 28.99 27.69 -14.64
CA TYR A 475 28.88 27.46 -16.09
C TYR A 475 27.80 28.35 -16.68
N PHE A 476 28.13 29.12 -17.72
CA PHE A 476 27.15 29.73 -18.61
C PHE A 476 27.72 29.99 -19.99
N ILE A 477 26.83 29.99 -20.98
CA ILE A 477 27.17 30.22 -22.39
C ILE A 477 27.32 31.71 -22.68
N VAL A 478 28.27 32.04 -23.53
CA VAL A 478 28.47 33.36 -24.15
C VAL A 478 28.54 33.23 -25.67
N ASP A 479 28.06 34.26 -26.37
CA ASP A 479 28.00 34.33 -27.84
C ASP A 479 28.79 35.53 -28.34
N VAL A 480 29.69 35.31 -29.31
CA VAL A 480 30.61 36.33 -29.83
C VAL A 480 30.65 36.27 -31.36
N LEU A 481 30.51 37.42 -32.02
CA LEU A 481 30.53 37.57 -33.48
C LEU A 481 31.67 38.48 -33.92
N VAL A 482 32.35 38.13 -35.01
CA VAL A 482 33.18 39.07 -35.80
C VAL A 482 32.43 39.39 -37.08
N ARG A 483 32.40 40.66 -37.48
CA ARG A 483 31.67 41.15 -38.65
C ARG A 483 32.55 42.01 -39.57
N ASN A 484 32.13 42.12 -40.82
CA ASN A 484 32.51 43.24 -41.68
C ASN A 484 31.28 44.16 -41.89
N SER A 485 31.40 45.15 -42.79
CA SER A 485 30.34 46.10 -43.13
C SER A 485 29.02 45.49 -43.65
N THR A 486 28.99 44.20 -44.01
CA THR A 486 27.81 43.54 -44.61
C THR A 486 27.40 42.23 -43.92
N ASN A 487 28.34 41.49 -43.32
CA ASN A 487 28.14 40.10 -42.90
C ASN A 487 28.83 39.76 -41.57
N VAL A 488 28.33 38.72 -40.90
CA VAL A 488 29.10 37.99 -39.87
C VAL A 488 30.13 37.13 -40.59
N ILE A 489 31.41 37.26 -40.21
CA ILE A 489 32.53 36.56 -40.87
C ILE A 489 33.17 35.47 -39.99
N ASN A 490 32.93 35.50 -38.67
CA ASN A 490 33.19 34.40 -37.75
C ASN A 490 32.26 34.54 -36.53
N SER A 491 31.96 33.44 -35.85
CA SER A 491 31.14 33.41 -34.63
C SER A 491 31.51 32.23 -33.75
N THR A 492 31.53 32.41 -32.43
CA THR A 492 31.67 31.31 -31.47
C THR A 492 30.60 31.40 -30.37
N SER A 493 30.26 30.25 -29.80
CA SER A 493 29.34 30.10 -28.67
C SER A 493 29.87 29.00 -27.75
N GLY A 494 29.89 29.22 -26.43
CA GLY A 494 30.40 28.23 -25.48
C GLY A 494 30.55 28.74 -24.04
N ASP A 495 31.10 27.90 -23.16
CA ASP A 495 31.37 28.22 -21.74
C ASP A 495 32.33 29.42 -21.61
N ILE A 496 31.87 30.51 -21.00
CA ILE A 496 32.65 31.75 -20.78
C ILE A 496 34.03 31.52 -20.14
N ARG A 497 34.20 30.46 -19.36
CA ARG A 497 35.41 30.21 -18.56
C ARG A 497 36.59 29.77 -19.44
N ILE A 498 36.30 29.20 -20.61
CA ILE A 498 37.27 28.60 -21.55
C ILE A 498 37.11 29.06 -23.01
N THR A 499 35.96 29.61 -23.39
CA THR A 499 35.68 30.03 -24.77
C THR A 499 36.50 31.27 -25.13
N THR A 500 37.15 31.22 -26.29
CA THR A 500 37.93 32.32 -26.87
C THR A 500 37.63 32.41 -28.36
N LEU A 501 37.89 33.58 -28.96
CA LEU A 501 37.81 33.78 -30.40
C LEU A 501 39.07 34.50 -30.88
N SER A 502 39.54 34.15 -32.07
CA SER A 502 40.65 34.82 -32.75
C SER A 502 40.46 34.67 -34.26
N GLN A 503 40.35 35.79 -34.98
CA GLN A 503 40.06 35.84 -36.41
C GLN A 503 40.96 36.86 -37.10
N ASN A 504 41.68 36.45 -38.14
CA ASN A 504 42.45 37.37 -38.98
C ASN A 504 41.56 38.03 -40.03
N VAL A 505 41.76 39.33 -40.25
CA VAL A 505 41.03 40.19 -41.19
C VAL A 505 41.99 41.09 -41.98
N LEU A 506 41.57 41.53 -43.16
CA LEU A 506 42.35 42.34 -44.10
C LEU A 506 41.87 43.80 -44.07
N MET A 507 42.71 44.74 -43.62
CA MET A 507 42.35 46.15 -43.38
C MET A 507 43.13 47.11 -44.31
N THR A 508 42.91 46.99 -45.61
CA THR A 508 43.58 47.79 -46.66
C THR A 508 42.75 48.95 -47.20
N ASP A 509 41.43 48.80 -47.31
CA ASP A 509 40.61 49.69 -48.14
C ASP A 509 39.82 50.69 -47.29
N SER A 510 39.77 51.95 -47.72
CA SER A 510 39.22 53.08 -46.93
C SER A 510 37.72 53.02 -46.65
N ASN A 511 36.99 52.04 -47.19
CA ASN A 511 35.55 51.84 -46.98
C ASN A 511 35.20 50.57 -46.19
N THR A 512 36.19 49.71 -45.85
CA THR A 512 35.92 48.38 -45.29
C THR A 512 35.93 48.40 -43.76
N LEU A 513 34.76 48.68 -43.18
CA LEU A 513 34.54 48.55 -41.73
C LEU A 513 34.57 47.08 -41.29
N TYR A 514 35.21 46.83 -40.16
CA TYR A 514 35.08 45.58 -39.40
C TYR A 514 34.55 45.86 -38.00
N SER A 515 33.92 44.85 -37.38
CA SER A 515 33.60 44.88 -35.95
C SER A 515 33.80 43.53 -35.26
N ILE A 516 33.87 43.57 -33.93
CA ILE A 516 33.72 42.40 -33.06
C ILE A 516 32.73 42.72 -31.93
N ASN A 517 31.83 41.79 -31.66
CA ASN A 517 30.62 41.97 -30.85
C ASN A 517 30.48 40.81 -29.85
N ALA A 518 30.42 41.10 -28.55
CA ALA A 518 29.99 40.13 -27.53
C ALA A 518 28.50 40.37 -27.22
N LEU A 519 27.65 39.37 -27.48
CA LEU A 519 26.19 39.52 -27.37
C LEU A 519 25.65 39.27 -25.95
N SER A 520 26.50 38.79 -25.05
CA SER A 520 26.10 38.40 -23.69
C SER A 520 26.06 39.57 -22.72
N ASP A 521 26.72 40.67 -23.07
CA ASP A 521 26.82 41.95 -22.34
C ASP A 521 26.66 43.20 -23.24
N ASP A 522 26.27 43.01 -24.50
CA ASP A 522 25.98 44.06 -25.50
C ASP A 522 27.18 44.98 -25.87
N GLU A 523 28.40 44.43 -25.93
CA GLU A 523 29.64 45.17 -26.22
C GLU A 523 30.14 44.99 -27.67
N ASN A 524 30.56 46.08 -28.34
CA ASN A 524 30.90 46.10 -29.78
C ASN A 524 32.00 47.13 -30.16
N VAL A 525 32.95 46.76 -31.03
CA VAL A 525 34.12 47.58 -31.41
C VAL A 525 34.29 47.69 -32.93
N ILE A 526 34.56 48.89 -33.49
CA ILE A 526 34.58 49.22 -34.95
C ILE A 526 35.87 49.94 -35.40
N PHE A 527 36.34 49.81 -36.66
CA PHE A 527 37.66 50.30 -37.17
C PHE A 527 37.64 51.06 -38.55
N ILE A 528 38.47 52.11 -38.78
CA ILE A 528 38.43 53.09 -39.95
C ILE A 528 39.84 53.66 -40.41
N ILE A 529 40.05 54.13 -41.67
CA ILE A 529 41.35 54.55 -42.35
C ILE A 529 41.25 55.88 -43.20
N ASN A 530 42.32 56.69 -43.47
CA ASN A 530 42.29 58.05 -44.15
C ASN A 530 43.54 58.50 -45.02
N GLY A 531 43.42 59.54 -45.92
CA GLY A 531 44.49 60.12 -46.83
C GLY A 531 44.22 61.54 -47.47
N ILE A 532 45.09 62.09 -48.38
CA ILE A 532 45.12 63.55 -48.82
C ILE A 532 45.16 63.82 -50.38
N SER A 533 44.46 64.88 -50.87
CA SER A 533 44.43 65.44 -52.26
C SER A 533 45.38 66.65 -52.48
N VAL A 534 45.92 67.10 -53.65
CA VAL A 534 45.79 66.90 -55.14
C VAL A 534 44.66 67.66 -55.90
N VAL A 535 44.61 67.66 -57.26
CA VAL A 535 43.32 67.76 -58.01
C VAL A 535 42.73 66.36 -58.10
N ASN A 536 41.48 66.23 -57.69
CA ASN A 536 40.80 64.93 -57.57
C ASN A 536 39.37 65.10 -58.06
N VAL A 537 39.24 65.15 -59.39
CA VAL A 537 37.96 65.29 -60.08
C VAL A 537 37.40 63.89 -60.30
N THR A 538 36.91 63.30 -59.21
CA THR A 538 36.25 62.00 -59.31
C THR A 538 34.99 62.15 -60.14
N ILE A 539 34.77 61.22 -61.06
CA ILE A 539 33.42 60.87 -61.46
C ILE A 539 32.90 59.75 -60.56
N LEU A 540 31.67 59.90 -60.11
CA LEU A 540 30.86 58.84 -59.54
C LEU A 540 29.58 58.74 -60.37
N LYS A 541 29.44 57.65 -61.11
CA LYS A 541 28.19 57.23 -61.75
C LYS A 541 27.64 56.06 -60.95
N ILE A 542 26.53 56.29 -60.28
CA ILE A 542 25.74 55.23 -59.65
C ILE A 542 24.37 55.16 -60.31
N SER A 543 23.91 53.96 -60.60
CA SER A 543 22.48 53.67 -60.64
C SER A 543 21.94 53.54 -59.21
N ASN A 544 20.68 53.92 -58.98
CA ASN A 544 19.92 53.46 -57.80
C ASN A 544 19.50 51.97 -57.89
N ALA A 545 19.75 51.32 -59.03
CA ALA A 545 19.58 49.89 -59.24
C ALA A 545 20.32 49.08 -58.16
N THR A 546 19.69 48.01 -57.68
CA THR A 546 20.21 47.16 -56.60
C THR A 546 20.98 45.97 -57.17
N THR A 547 21.36 44.99 -56.34
CA THR A 547 21.92 43.71 -56.81
C THR A 547 20.88 42.77 -57.43
N LYS A 548 19.57 43.04 -57.27
CA LYS A 548 18.47 42.43 -58.03
C LYS A 548 17.64 43.52 -58.70
N ASN A 549 17.49 43.45 -60.02
CA ASN A 549 16.63 44.34 -60.80
C ASN A 549 15.90 43.53 -61.86
N TYR A 550 14.70 43.96 -62.20
CA TYR A 550 13.76 43.28 -63.08
C TYR A 550 13.37 44.19 -64.25
N VAL A 551 12.71 43.64 -65.26
CA VAL A 551 12.21 44.43 -66.40
C VAL A 551 11.03 45.28 -65.95
N GLY A 552 11.07 46.58 -66.23
CA GLY A 552 10.09 47.57 -65.79
C GLY A 552 10.50 48.38 -64.55
N ASP A 553 11.65 48.09 -63.93
CA ASP A 553 12.19 48.89 -62.84
C ASP A 553 12.67 50.27 -63.34
N ASN A 554 12.37 51.31 -62.56
CA ASN A 554 12.82 52.68 -62.85
C ASN A 554 14.19 52.94 -62.21
N VAL A 555 15.20 53.14 -63.07
CA VAL A 555 16.58 53.37 -62.69
C VAL A 555 16.97 54.83 -62.92
N THR A 556 17.37 55.50 -61.85
CA THR A 556 18.04 56.81 -61.89
C THR A 556 19.54 56.58 -61.96
N TYR A 557 20.17 56.98 -63.07
CA TYR A 557 21.60 57.23 -63.08
C TYR A 557 21.87 58.60 -62.46
N THR A 558 22.61 58.62 -61.36
CA THR A 558 23.19 59.84 -60.78
C THR A 558 24.67 59.90 -61.18
N ILE A 559 25.04 60.90 -61.98
CA ILE A 559 26.41 61.19 -62.36
C ILE A 559 26.85 62.43 -61.58
N THR A 560 27.61 62.23 -60.50
CA THR A 560 28.22 63.33 -59.74
C THR A 560 29.68 63.46 -60.16
N ILE A 561 30.06 64.64 -60.64
CA ILE A 561 31.45 65.05 -60.79
C ILE A 561 31.79 65.93 -59.60
N GLN A 562 32.74 65.51 -58.78
CA GLN A 562 33.22 66.33 -57.66
C GLN A 562 34.71 66.60 -57.80
N ASN A 563 35.08 67.87 -57.80
CA ASN A 563 36.46 68.27 -57.60
C ASN A 563 36.76 68.24 -56.09
N THR A 564 37.13 67.07 -55.58
CA THR A 564 37.66 66.89 -54.20
C THR A 564 39.14 67.31 -54.08
N GLY A 565 39.63 68.06 -55.07
CA GLY A 565 40.93 68.69 -55.04
C GLY A 565 40.95 70.00 -54.26
N VAL A 566 42.16 70.42 -53.89
CA VAL A 566 42.43 71.74 -53.25
C VAL A 566 42.69 72.86 -54.28
N THR A 567 42.38 72.59 -55.55
CA THR A 567 42.64 73.46 -56.72
C THR A 567 41.49 73.29 -57.72
N ASP A 568 41.10 74.38 -58.37
CA ASP A 568 39.97 74.40 -59.32
C ASP A 568 40.22 73.50 -60.54
N ALA A 569 39.14 72.99 -61.14
CA ALA A 569 39.18 72.16 -62.34
C ALA A 569 38.43 72.85 -63.49
N THR A 570 39.03 72.93 -64.68
CA THR A 570 38.53 73.75 -65.81
C THR A 570 38.22 72.91 -67.05
N ASN A 571 37.32 73.46 -67.89
CA ASN A 571 36.73 72.81 -69.09
C ASN A 571 36.13 71.41 -68.85
N VAL A 572 35.56 71.19 -67.66
CA VAL A 572 34.93 69.93 -67.27
C VAL A 572 33.73 69.61 -68.17
N TYR A 573 33.72 68.41 -68.74
CA TYR A 573 32.58 67.83 -69.44
C TYR A 573 32.54 66.32 -69.27
N VAL A 574 31.38 65.72 -69.55
CA VAL A 574 31.12 64.28 -69.44
C VAL A 574 30.46 63.75 -70.71
N ILE A 575 30.82 62.53 -71.13
CA ILE A 575 30.12 61.76 -72.16
C ILE A 575 29.50 60.51 -71.51
N ASP A 576 28.17 60.37 -71.58
CA ASP A 576 27.35 59.26 -71.08
C ASP A 576 26.29 58.88 -72.13
N ASN A 577 26.50 57.76 -72.82
CA ASN A 577 25.65 57.29 -73.91
C ASN A 577 24.71 56.18 -73.42
N LEU A 578 23.40 56.41 -73.49
CA LEU A 578 22.39 55.43 -73.07
C LEU A 578 22.24 54.29 -74.09
N ASP A 579 22.22 53.05 -73.61
CA ASP A 579 21.83 51.88 -74.41
C ASP A 579 20.30 51.86 -74.61
N HIS A 580 19.84 52.61 -75.61
CA HIS A 580 18.44 52.71 -75.99
C HIS A 580 17.80 51.40 -76.47
N SER A 581 18.54 50.28 -76.54
CA SER A 581 17.95 48.95 -76.75
C SER A 581 17.44 48.31 -75.45
N LYS A 582 18.02 48.68 -74.29
CA LYS A 582 17.69 48.08 -72.98
C LYS A 582 17.13 49.06 -71.95
N VAL A 583 17.26 50.37 -72.17
CA VAL A 583 16.66 51.40 -71.31
C VAL A 583 15.92 52.47 -72.11
N GLN A 584 14.72 52.82 -71.66
CA GLN A 584 13.95 53.93 -72.20
C GLN A 584 14.23 55.21 -71.38
N PHE A 585 14.69 56.28 -72.04
CA PHE A 585 14.91 57.58 -71.40
C PHE A 585 13.58 58.26 -71.03
N ILE A 586 13.48 58.75 -69.79
CA ILE A 586 12.32 59.46 -69.27
C ILE A 586 12.59 60.97 -69.24
N ASN A 587 13.61 61.40 -68.48
CA ASN A 587 14.02 62.79 -68.34
C ASN A 587 15.43 62.91 -67.74
N SER A 588 15.97 64.13 -67.75
CA SER A 588 17.24 64.47 -67.10
C SER A 588 17.24 65.89 -66.56
N TYR A 589 17.94 66.12 -65.45
CA TYR A 589 18.17 67.45 -64.88
C TYR A 589 19.54 67.53 -64.20
N THR A 590 20.13 68.73 -64.19
CA THR A 590 21.44 69.00 -63.57
C THR A 590 21.44 70.32 -62.82
N ASN A 591 22.30 70.44 -61.81
CA ASN A 591 22.53 71.69 -61.07
C ASN A 591 23.53 72.64 -61.78
N LEU A 592 24.31 72.16 -62.75
CA LEU A 592 25.33 72.96 -63.44
C LEU A 592 25.57 72.47 -64.88
N GLY A 593 25.63 73.41 -65.82
CA GLY A 593 25.85 73.09 -67.23
C GLY A 593 24.59 72.59 -67.96
N THR A 594 24.78 71.91 -69.10
CA THR A 594 23.68 71.38 -69.93
C THR A 594 23.99 69.99 -70.47
N TYR A 595 22.99 69.10 -70.49
CA TYR A 595 23.06 67.75 -71.05
C TYR A 595 22.18 67.60 -72.30
N ASN A 596 22.69 66.90 -73.31
CA ASN A 596 21.93 66.49 -74.48
C ASN A 596 21.89 64.96 -74.61
N HIS A 597 20.74 64.37 -74.29
CA HIS A 597 20.52 62.92 -74.34
C HIS A 597 20.74 62.32 -75.74
N THR A 598 20.53 63.08 -76.82
CA THR A 598 20.75 62.59 -78.21
C THR A 598 22.22 62.46 -78.60
N THR A 599 23.14 63.06 -77.82
CA THR A 599 24.60 63.01 -78.06
C THR A 599 25.39 62.56 -76.84
N GLY A 600 24.71 62.14 -75.78
CA GLY A 600 25.30 61.76 -74.49
C GLY A 600 26.17 62.81 -73.79
N LYS A 601 26.23 64.06 -74.27
CA LYS A 601 27.19 65.05 -73.78
C LYS A 601 26.59 65.96 -72.72
N TRP A 602 27.24 66.01 -71.56
CA TRP A 602 27.03 67.01 -70.50
C TRP A 602 28.21 67.97 -70.47
N THR A 603 27.98 69.26 -70.66
CA THR A 603 29.04 70.28 -70.63
C THR A 603 28.88 71.12 -69.35
N ILE A 604 29.89 71.11 -68.48
CA ILE A 604 29.82 71.69 -67.12
C ILE A 604 30.55 73.04 -67.04
N GLY A 605 31.74 73.15 -67.64
CA GLY A 605 32.56 74.38 -67.62
C GLY A 605 33.63 74.32 -66.54
N THR A 606 33.68 75.30 -65.63
CA THR A 606 34.63 75.28 -64.50
C THR A 606 33.97 74.70 -63.25
N LEU A 607 34.66 73.77 -62.59
CA LEU A 607 34.26 73.13 -61.34
C LEU A 607 35.29 73.47 -60.25
N THR A 608 34.98 74.45 -59.42
CA THR A 608 35.90 75.01 -58.41
C THR A 608 36.19 74.00 -57.29
N ALA A 609 37.32 74.18 -56.60
CA ALA A 609 37.82 73.30 -55.55
C ALA A 609 36.75 73.03 -54.47
N GLY A 610 36.59 71.75 -54.10
CA GLY A 610 35.58 71.28 -53.16
C GLY A 610 34.15 71.17 -53.69
N THR A 611 33.83 71.75 -54.86
CA THR A 611 32.46 71.74 -55.41
C THR A 611 32.14 70.49 -56.22
N ASN A 612 30.83 70.23 -56.39
CA ASN A 612 30.32 69.19 -57.29
C ASN A 612 29.27 69.73 -58.26
N ALA A 613 29.23 69.10 -59.42
CA ALA A 613 28.14 69.14 -60.36
C ALA A 613 27.49 67.75 -60.38
N THR A 614 26.16 67.67 -60.48
CA THR A 614 25.43 66.41 -60.57
C THR A 614 24.41 66.46 -61.70
N LEU A 615 24.36 65.40 -62.50
CA LEU A 615 23.36 65.14 -63.53
C LEU A 615 22.59 63.89 -63.14
N TYR A 616 21.27 64.01 -63.08
CA TYR A 616 20.35 62.89 -62.92
C TYR A 616 19.76 62.55 -64.29
N ILE A 617 19.76 61.26 -64.63
CA ILE A 617 19.17 60.70 -65.85
C ILE A 617 18.23 59.57 -65.42
N ASN A 618 16.93 59.75 -65.61
CA ASN A 618 15.93 58.75 -65.25
C ASN A 618 15.58 57.89 -66.47
N VAL A 619 15.64 56.57 -66.30
CA VAL A 619 15.31 55.57 -67.32
C VAL A 619 14.44 54.45 -66.75
N THR A 620 13.71 53.74 -67.61
CA THR A 620 13.05 52.45 -67.25
C THR A 620 13.81 51.30 -67.92
N THR A 621 14.00 50.17 -67.23
CA THR A 621 14.56 48.94 -67.82
C THR A 621 13.53 48.29 -68.76
N THR A 622 13.93 47.97 -69.99
CA THR A 622 13.00 47.44 -71.02
C THR A 622 13.34 46.04 -71.52
N ASP A 623 14.50 45.49 -71.16
CA ASP A 623 14.93 44.15 -71.55
C ASP A 623 15.83 43.50 -70.47
N LEU A 624 16.05 42.19 -70.57
CA LEU A 624 16.87 41.38 -69.67
C LEU A 624 18.38 41.50 -69.96
N GLY A 625 19.17 41.05 -68.99
CA GLY A 625 20.62 40.93 -69.07
C GLY A 625 21.38 42.16 -68.59
N ILE A 626 22.68 42.17 -68.88
CA ILE A 626 23.60 43.17 -68.32
C ILE A 626 23.40 44.52 -69.02
N ILE A 627 23.13 45.56 -68.21
CA ILE A 627 23.06 46.96 -68.62
C ILE A 627 24.29 47.66 -68.05
N THR A 628 25.20 48.01 -68.96
CA THR A 628 26.45 48.72 -68.67
C THR A 628 26.32 50.14 -69.21
N ASN A 629 26.34 51.16 -68.35
CA ASN A 629 26.39 52.56 -68.79
C ASN A 629 27.63 53.24 -68.21
N THR A 630 28.46 53.82 -69.09
CA THR A 630 29.74 54.43 -68.76
C THR A 630 29.72 55.93 -69.02
N ALA A 631 29.92 56.71 -67.95
CA ALA A 631 30.22 58.12 -68.03
C ALA A 631 31.75 58.33 -68.07
N ASN A 632 32.24 59.18 -68.95
CA ASN A 632 33.65 59.56 -69.03
C ASN A 632 33.77 61.06 -68.76
N VAL A 633 34.47 61.48 -67.68
CA VAL A 633 34.77 62.89 -67.41
C VAL A 633 36.11 63.28 -68.03
N THR A 634 36.23 64.54 -68.46
CA THR A 634 37.49 65.13 -68.93
C THR A 634 37.66 66.51 -68.33
N THR A 635 38.89 66.84 -67.91
CA THR A 635 39.32 68.09 -67.26
C THR A 635 40.62 68.58 -67.90
N ASN A 636 40.95 69.87 -67.77
CA ASN A 636 42.24 70.39 -68.22
C ASN A 636 43.41 69.95 -67.32
N GLU A 637 43.17 69.86 -66.01
CA GLU A 637 44.18 69.59 -64.99
C GLU A 637 44.45 68.09 -64.86
N ASN A 638 45.66 67.74 -64.45
CA ASN A 638 46.10 66.34 -64.35
C ASN A 638 45.45 65.61 -63.16
N ASN A 639 44.23 65.13 -63.39
CA ASN A 639 43.43 64.39 -62.44
C ASN A 639 44.13 63.07 -62.05
N ILE A 640 44.78 63.04 -60.88
CA ILE A 640 45.46 61.82 -60.40
C ILE A 640 44.47 60.75 -59.94
N ASN A 641 43.18 61.08 -59.87
CA ASN A 641 42.15 60.08 -59.72
C ASN A 641 42.05 59.28 -61.03
N ASN A 642 42.50 58.04 -60.98
CA ASN A 642 42.43 57.06 -62.07
C ASN A 642 40.98 56.79 -62.54
N LYS A 643 39.99 57.15 -61.72
CA LYS A 643 38.57 57.16 -62.06
C LYS A 643 38.19 58.42 -62.85
N THR A 644 38.74 58.53 -64.06
CA THR A 644 38.33 59.50 -65.10
C THR A 644 37.13 59.02 -65.92
N ASN A 645 36.78 57.74 -65.82
CA ASN A 645 35.45 57.24 -66.17
C ASN A 645 34.83 56.52 -64.97
N ASP A 646 33.51 56.43 -64.97
CA ASP A 646 32.81 55.52 -64.09
C ASP A 646 31.75 54.75 -64.86
N THR A 647 31.75 53.44 -64.65
CA THR A 647 30.84 52.51 -65.29
C THR A 647 29.96 51.93 -64.22
N THR A 648 28.67 52.27 -64.28
CA THR A 648 27.69 51.57 -63.47
C THR A 648 27.11 50.46 -64.32
N THR A 649 27.28 49.24 -63.82
CA THR A 649 26.76 48.02 -64.45
C THR A 649 25.83 47.36 -63.46
N PHE A 650 24.59 47.14 -63.88
CA PHE A 650 23.65 46.30 -63.16
C PHE A 650 23.10 45.23 -64.11
N ASN A 651 22.80 44.06 -63.57
CA ASN A 651 22.15 43.01 -64.33
C ASN A 651 20.63 43.13 -64.11
N VAL A 652 19.87 42.97 -65.19
CA VAL A 652 18.42 42.79 -65.13
C VAL A 652 18.15 41.30 -65.28
N THR A 653 17.67 40.66 -64.22
CA THR A 653 17.52 39.21 -64.12
C THR A 653 16.10 38.84 -63.76
N GLU A 654 15.70 37.59 -64.00
CA GLU A 654 14.53 37.01 -63.33
C GLU A 654 14.89 36.69 -61.87
N ASP A 655 13.94 36.73 -60.93
CA ASP A 655 14.20 36.21 -59.56
C ASP A 655 13.97 34.70 -59.52
N THR A 656 14.96 33.96 -59.03
CA THR A 656 14.96 32.49 -59.00
C THR A 656 15.34 31.91 -57.63
N ASP A 657 15.49 32.72 -56.58
CA ASP A 657 15.63 32.21 -55.22
C ASP A 657 14.28 31.74 -54.67
N VAL A 658 14.26 30.71 -53.82
CA VAL A 658 13.04 30.22 -53.15
C VAL A 658 13.21 30.17 -51.62
N ASN A 659 12.10 29.99 -50.91
CA ASN A 659 12.09 29.89 -49.45
C ASN A 659 11.14 28.76 -49.02
N VAL A 660 11.67 27.54 -48.90
CA VAL A 660 10.89 26.32 -48.66
C VAL A 660 11.26 25.70 -47.30
N THR A 661 10.28 25.60 -46.40
CA THR A 661 10.39 24.96 -45.07
C THR A 661 9.94 23.51 -45.14
N ILE A 662 10.59 22.61 -44.37
CA ILE A 662 10.04 21.30 -43.98
C ILE A 662 9.63 21.28 -42.50
N ILE A 663 8.54 20.57 -42.19
CA ILE A 663 8.12 20.21 -40.83
C ILE A 663 7.80 18.71 -40.82
N LYS A 664 8.26 17.97 -39.81
CA LYS A 664 7.97 16.55 -39.59
C LYS A 664 7.39 16.32 -38.19
N THR A 665 6.37 15.48 -38.08
CA THR A 665 5.80 15.01 -36.81
C THR A 665 5.36 13.55 -36.93
N SER A 666 5.03 12.92 -35.80
CA SER A 666 4.24 11.70 -35.74
C SER A 666 2.99 11.86 -34.85
N ASN A 667 2.10 10.87 -34.90
CA ASN A 667 1.02 10.68 -33.93
C ASN A 667 1.39 9.70 -32.80
N ALA A 668 2.69 9.42 -32.61
CA ALA A 668 3.17 8.44 -31.64
C ALA A 668 2.83 8.83 -30.19
N SER A 669 2.62 7.83 -29.35
CA SER A 669 2.43 8.02 -27.92
C SER A 669 3.77 8.14 -27.19
N GLN A 670 3.76 8.63 -25.94
CA GLN A 670 4.98 8.76 -25.13
C GLN A 670 5.62 7.40 -24.80
N THR A 671 4.84 6.32 -24.87
CA THR A 671 5.27 4.92 -24.92
C THR A 671 4.58 4.24 -26.10
N ASN A 672 5.35 3.49 -26.91
CA ASN A 672 4.83 2.70 -28.03
C ASN A 672 5.38 1.26 -27.94
N TYR A 673 4.74 0.34 -28.62
CA TYR A 673 4.99 -1.10 -28.54
C TYR A 673 5.13 -1.74 -29.93
N ILE A 674 5.74 -2.92 -30.00
CA ILE A 674 5.73 -3.74 -31.23
C ILE A 674 4.28 -4.07 -31.60
N GLY A 675 3.91 -3.77 -32.85
CA GLY A 675 2.54 -3.87 -33.37
C GLY A 675 1.79 -2.54 -33.45
N ASP A 676 2.24 -1.48 -32.77
CA ASP A 676 1.59 -0.16 -32.85
C ASP A 676 1.72 0.43 -34.26
N HIS A 677 0.66 1.11 -34.69
CA HIS A 677 0.56 1.74 -36.00
C HIS A 677 0.73 3.25 -35.87
N ILE A 678 1.71 3.81 -36.57
CA ILE A 678 2.13 5.21 -36.46
C ILE A 678 2.10 5.87 -37.84
N THR A 679 1.65 7.12 -37.86
CA THR A 679 1.62 8.00 -39.03
C THR A 679 2.66 9.08 -38.86
N TYR A 680 3.73 9.04 -39.65
CA TYR A 680 4.59 10.22 -39.84
C TYR A 680 3.86 11.21 -40.76
N THR A 681 3.83 12.49 -40.39
CA THR A 681 3.35 13.58 -41.25
C THR A 681 4.51 14.48 -41.61
N ILE A 682 4.65 14.78 -42.90
CA ILE A 682 5.68 15.68 -43.44
C ILE A 682 4.98 16.77 -44.24
N THR A 683 5.18 18.03 -43.86
CA THR A 683 4.60 19.20 -44.52
C THR A 683 5.69 20.08 -45.09
N ILE A 684 5.58 20.41 -46.38
CA ILE A 684 6.46 21.32 -47.11
C ILE A 684 5.70 22.61 -47.42
N ILE A 685 6.29 23.77 -47.16
CA ILE A 685 5.65 25.07 -47.36
C ILE A 685 6.60 26.00 -48.13
N ASN A 686 6.15 26.57 -49.25
CA ASN A 686 6.88 27.63 -49.96
C ASN A 686 6.41 29.01 -49.49
N HIS A 687 7.26 29.71 -48.75
CA HIS A 687 7.03 31.07 -48.26
C HIS A 687 7.58 32.15 -49.21
N GLY A 688 8.22 31.77 -50.33
CA GLY A 688 8.78 32.69 -51.31
C GLY A 688 7.72 33.31 -52.23
N PRO A 689 8.04 34.45 -52.90
CA PRO A 689 7.20 35.03 -53.95
C PRO A 689 7.29 34.27 -55.28
N THR A 690 8.26 33.37 -55.40
CA THR A 690 8.63 32.54 -56.56
C THR A 690 8.06 31.13 -56.43
N ASN A 691 7.87 30.46 -57.57
CA ASN A 691 7.51 29.04 -57.59
C ASN A 691 8.78 28.18 -57.46
N ALA A 692 8.77 27.17 -56.59
CA ALA A 692 9.85 26.19 -56.52
C ALA A 692 9.57 25.02 -57.48
N THR A 693 10.59 24.51 -58.17
CA THR A 693 10.48 23.43 -59.15
C THR A 693 11.36 22.22 -58.80
N ASP A 694 11.00 21.07 -59.38
CA ASP A 694 11.59 19.76 -59.09
C ASP A 694 11.71 19.44 -57.58
N VAL A 695 10.76 19.93 -56.76
CA VAL A 695 10.76 19.79 -55.30
C VAL A 695 10.60 18.32 -54.91
N TYR A 696 11.48 17.82 -54.03
CA TYR A 696 11.39 16.46 -53.48
C TYR A 696 11.92 16.36 -52.04
N VAL A 697 11.39 15.40 -51.30
CA VAL A 697 11.84 15.03 -49.96
C VAL A 697 12.51 13.65 -50.00
N ILE A 698 13.56 13.46 -49.22
CA ILE A 698 14.13 12.15 -48.87
C ILE A 698 13.77 11.85 -47.41
N ASP A 699 13.03 10.78 -47.17
CA ASP A 699 12.57 10.26 -45.88
C ASP A 699 12.82 8.74 -45.84
N ASN A 700 13.95 8.35 -45.25
CA ASN A 700 14.42 6.96 -45.25
C ASN A 700 13.95 6.24 -43.98
N LEU A 701 13.00 5.33 -44.13
CA LEU A 701 12.46 4.53 -43.02
C LEU A 701 13.46 3.49 -42.53
N ASP A 702 13.59 3.34 -41.20
CA ASP A 702 14.36 2.25 -40.58
C ASP A 702 13.60 0.92 -40.71
N HIS A 703 13.74 0.27 -41.85
CA HIS A 703 13.13 -1.03 -42.13
C HIS A 703 13.61 -2.18 -41.23
N THR A 704 14.57 -1.95 -40.32
CA THR A 704 14.91 -2.92 -39.26
C THR A 704 13.99 -2.82 -38.03
N LYS A 705 13.23 -1.71 -37.90
CA LYS A 705 12.34 -1.44 -36.77
C LYS A 705 10.92 -1.01 -37.13
N ILE A 706 10.66 -0.60 -38.36
CA ILE A 706 9.33 -0.23 -38.86
C ILE A 706 9.01 -0.87 -40.22
N GLN A 707 7.84 -1.50 -40.29
CA GLN A 707 7.24 -1.97 -41.53
C GLN A 707 6.44 -0.84 -42.19
N TYR A 708 6.65 -0.60 -43.49
CA TYR A 708 5.84 0.32 -44.27
C TYR A 708 4.50 -0.33 -44.65
N ASN A 709 3.39 0.40 -44.46
CA ASN A 709 2.05 -0.08 -44.79
C ASN A 709 1.49 0.62 -46.04
N ASN A 710 1.45 1.96 -46.02
CA ASN A 710 1.04 2.80 -47.13
C ASN A 710 1.46 4.25 -46.88
N ALA A 711 1.32 5.11 -47.89
CA ALA A 711 1.43 6.55 -47.75
C ALA A 711 0.41 7.27 -48.64
N THR A 712 -0.01 8.46 -48.23
CA THR A 712 -0.89 9.35 -48.99
C THR A 712 -0.30 10.76 -49.03
N ALA A 713 -0.24 11.35 -50.22
CA ALA A 713 0.28 12.69 -50.45
C ALA A 713 -0.83 13.59 -50.98
N THR A 714 -0.82 14.89 -50.63
CA THR A 714 -1.71 15.88 -51.26
C THR A 714 -1.26 16.24 -52.68
N ILE A 715 0.05 16.16 -52.95
CA ILE A 715 0.68 16.40 -54.25
C ILE A 715 1.83 15.39 -54.44
N GLY A 716 1.96 14.85 -55.66
CA GLY A 716 3.08 14.00 -56.04
C GLY A 716 3.02 12.56 -55.53
N THR A 717 4.15 11.85 -55.54
CA THR A 717 4.22 10.41 -55.24
C THR A 717 5.41 10.05 -54.34
N TYR A 718 5.19 9.18 -53.35
CA TYR A 718 6.22 8.64 -52.46
C TYR A 718 6.64 7.22 -52.86
N ASN A 719 7.95 7.01 -52.99
CA ASN A 719 8.56 5.70 -53.17
C ASN A 719 9.26 5.29 -51.86
N HIS A 720 8.60 4.46 -51.06
CA HIS A 720 9.12 3.96 -49.78
C HIS A 720 10.48 3.24 -49.92
N THR A 721 10.70 2.54 -51.04
CA THR A 721 11.91 1.73 -51.30
C THR A 721 13.16 2.59 -51.57
N THR A 722 12.97 3.89 -51.87
CA THR A 722 14.07 4.87 -52.06
C THR A 722 13.96 6.07 -51.11
N GLY A 723 12.98 6.06 -50.20
CA GLY A 723 12.60 7.19 -49.35
C GLY A 723 12.17 8.46 -50.08
N LYS A 724 12.05 8.45 -51.43
CA LYS A 724 11.84 9.69 -52.20
C LYS A 724 10.36 10.02 -52.38
N TRP A 725 9.93 11.16 -51.84
CA TRP A 725 8.69 11.84 -52.21
C TRP A 725 8.98 12.89 -53.27
N THR A 726 8.46 12.71 -54.48
CA THR A 726 8.60 13.71 -55.56
C THR A 726 7.32 14.52 -55.64
N ILE A 727 7.41 15.84 -55.38
CA ILE A 727 6.29 16.78 -55.36
C ILE A 727 6.15 17.47 -56.73
N GLY A 728 7.27 17.82 -57.36
CA GLY A 728 7.28 18.58 -58.62
C GLY A 728 7.27 20.08 -58.34
N ASN A 729 6.34 20.83 -58.91
CA ASN A 729 6.30 22.29 -58.77
C ASN A 729 5.42 22.70 -57.58
N LEU A 730 5.98 23.46 -56.63
CA LEU A 730 5.27 24.02 -55.48
C LEU A 730 5.21 25.55 -55.61
N THR A 731 4.02 26.06 -55.93
CA THR A 731 3.84 27.50 -56.20
C THR A 731 4.05 28.37 -54.96
N ALA A 732 4.35 29.65 -55.17
CA ALA A 732 4.45 30.66 -54.13
C ALA A 732 3.26 30.60 -53.15
N GLY A 733 3.53 30.66 -51.85
CA GLY A 733 2.54 30.63 -50.77
C GLY A 733 1.86 29.29 -50.47
N ASN A 734 2.05 28.26 -51.31
CA ASN A 734 1.36 26.97 -51.15
C ASN A 734 2.17 25.94 -50.34
N ASN A 735 1.47 24.88 -49.92
CA ASN A 735 2.02 23.75 -49.17
C ASN A 735 1.64 22.39 -49.77
N ALA A 736 2.41 21.37 -49.44
CA ALA A 736 2.14 19.97 -49.75
C ALA A 736 2.39 19.11 -48.50
N THR A 737 1.63 18.02 -48.33
CA THR A 737 1.71 17.14 -47.16
C THR A 737 1.77 15.68 -47.58
N LEU A 738 2.60 14.89 -46.89
CA LEU A 738 2.70 13.44 -46.99
C LEU A 738 2.42 12.81 -45.63
N HIS A 739 1.53 11.83 -45.59
CA HIS A 739 1.34 10.94 -44.46
C HIS A 739 1.92 9.57 -44.80
N ILE A 740 2.83 9.04 -43.96
CA ILE A 740 3.44 7.72 -44.11
C ILE A 740 2.98 6.85 -42.94
N ASN A 741 2.20 5.81 -43.23
CA ASN A 741 1.69 4.87 -42.24
C ASN A 741 2.62 3.66 -42.12
N VAL A 742 3.08 3.38 -40.90
CA VAL A 742 4.01 2.31 -40.56
C VAL A 742 3.53 1.50 -39.35
N THR A 743 4.05 0.29 -39.18
CA THR A 743 3.86 -0.53 -37.97
C THR A 743 5.22 -0.79 -37.31
N ILE A 744 5.31 -0.63 -35.99
CA ILE A 744 6.54 -0.94 -35.23
C ILE A 744 6.79 -2.45 -35.24
N THR A 745 8.00 -2.85 -35.62
CA THR A 745 8.48 -4.25 -35.66
C THR A 745 9.72 -4.50 -34.80
N GLY A 746 10.41 -3.46 -34.33
CA GLY A 746 11.62 -3.56 -33.49
C GLY A 746 11.62 -2.63 -32.27
N THR A 747 12.58 -2.81 -31.36
CA THR A 747 12.65 -2.09 -30.06
C THR A 747 13.66 -0.94 -29.99
N GLY A 748 13.57 -0.17 -28.91
CA GLY A 748 14.43 0.97 -28.62
C GLY A 748 14.01 2.22 -29.38
N THR A 749 14.93 3.18 -29.51
CA THR A 749 14.68 4.41 -30.27
C THR A 749 14.60 4.13 -31.76
N ILE A 750 13.61 4.73 -32.41
CA ILE A 750 13.40 4.75 -33.86
C ILE A 750 13.45 6.22 -34.27
N THR A 751 14.36 6.56 -35.17
CA THR A 751 14.59 7.93 -35.65
C THR A 751 14.27 7.99 -37.13
N ASN A 752 13.35 8.86 -37.54
CA ASN A 752 13.07 9.12 -38.94
C ASN A 752 13.40 10.59 -39.29
N ASN A 753 14.22 10.80 -40.31
CA ASN A 753 14.73 12.10 -40.72
C ASN A 753 14.32 12.39 -42.17
N ALA A 754 13.66 13.54 -42.37
CA ALA A 754 13.23 14.03 -43.66
C ALA A 754 14.10 15.21 -44.10
N LYS A 755 14.52 15.24 -45.37
CA LYS A 755 15.19 16.41 -45.98
C LYS A 755 14.52 16.84 -47.28
N VAL A 756 14.08 18.09 -47.36
CA VAL A 756 13.57 18.72 -48.59
C VAL A 756 14.71 19.25 -49.45
N ASN A 757 14.55 19.16 -50.77
CA ASN A 757 15.45 19.69 -51.78
C ASN A 757 14.61 20.31 -52.90
N THR A 758 15.17 21.34 -53.54
CA THR A 758 14.58 22.14 -54.64
C THR A 758 15.62 22.23 -55.77
N LYS A 759 15.18 22.58 -56.97
CA LYS A 759 16.11 22.94 -58.06
C LYS A 759 16.74 24.32 -57.82
N GLU A 760 15.92 25.24 -57.34
CA GLU A 760 16.31 26.60 -57.00
C GLU A 760 17.13 26.64 -55.71
N ASN A 761 17.88 27.72 -55.54
CA ASN A 761 18.57 28.03 -54.30
C ASN A 761 17.54 28.31 -53.19
N ASN A 762 17.41 27.40 -52.23
CA ASN A 762 16.53 27.56 -51.08
C ASN A 762 17.23 28.37 -49.98
N THR A 763 16.76 29.59 -49.77
CA THR A 763 17.29 30.54 -48.77
C THR A 763 16.90 30.21 -47.32
N ASN A 764 16.05 29.21 -47.10
CA ASN A 764 15.61 28.78 -45.77
C ASN A 764 16.63 27.83 -45.12
N ASN A 765 16.87 27.96 -43.81
CA ASN A 765 17.78 27.08 -43.07
C ASN A 765 17.12 25.79 -42.54
N LYS A 766 15.78 25.71 -42.50
CA LYS A 766 15.01 24.52 -42.11
C LYS A 766 14.75 23.62 -43.31
N THR A 767 15.81 22.99 -43.83
CA THR A 767 15.75 22.05 -44.97
C THR A 767 15.70 20.58 -44.54
N ASN A 768 15.88 20.28 -43.26
CA ASN A 768 15.69 18.96 -42.66
C ASN A 768 14.85 19.06 -41.38
N ASP A 769 14.19 17.95 -41.03
CA ASP A 769 13.49 17.78 -39.76
C ASP A 769 13.49 16.30 -39.33
N THR A 770 13.51 16.01 -38.04
CA THR A 770 13.74 14.66 -37.50
C THR A 770 12.80 14.35 -36.34
N GLU A 771 12.10 13.23 -36.45
CA GLU A 771 11.15 12.74 -35.46
C GLU A 771 11.70 11.47 -34.79
N THR A 772 11.65 11.41 -33.46
CA THR A 772 12.19 10.30 -32.65
C THR A 772 11.13 9.70 -31.74
N ILE A 773 10.93 8.39 -31.82
CA ILE A 773 9.98 7.64 -30.99
C ILE A 773 10.71 6.49 -30.28
N ASN A 774 10.16 5.99 -29.18
CA ASN A 774 10.69 4.82 -28.46
C ASN A 774 9.67 3.67 -28.47
N ALA A 775 10.16 2.45 -28.73
CA ALA A 775 9.38 1.23 -28.82
C ALA A 775 9.82 0.17 -27.79
N SER A 776 8.86 -0.43 -27.09
CA SER A 776 9.07 -1.53 -26.13
C SER A 776 8.48 -2.85 -26.63
N ASN A 777 8.99 -3.98 -26.13
CA ASN A 777 8.39 -5.32 -26.26
C ASN A 777 7.96 -5.91 -24.91
N GLU A 778 7.83 -5.08 -23.88
CA GLU A 778 7.41 -5.52 -22.54
C GLU A 778 6.00 -6.11 -22.56
N VAL A 779 5.82 -7.17 -21.76
CA VAL A 779 4.52 -7.81 -21.49
C VAL A 779 4.19 -7.69 -20.01
N ASN A 780 2.94 -7.97 -19.64
CA ASN A 780 2.47 -7.96 -18.26
C ASN A 780 1.60 -9.20 -18.03
N VAL A 781 2.25 -10.32 -17.73
CA VAL A 781 1.61 -11.64 -17.56
C VAL A 781 1.58 -12.02 -16.08
N THR A 782 0.39 -12.01 -15.49
CA THR A 782 0.13 -12.45 -14.11
C THR A 782 -0.10 -13.95 -14.07
N ILE A 783 0.40 -14.62 -13.03
CA ILE A 783 -0.11 -15.95 -12.61
C ILE A 783 -0.98 -15.83 -11.35
N ILE A 784 -2.10 -16.55 -11.36
CA ILE A 784 -2.95 -16.81 -10.19
C ILE A 784 -3.05 -18.32 -10.03
N LYS A 785 -2.77 -18.84 -8.85
CA LYS A 785 -2.99 -20.23 -8.45
C LYS A 785 -3.99 -20.22 -7.30
N THR A 786 -4.95 -21.13 -7.34
CA THR A 786 -5.86 -21.43 -6.23
C THR A 786 -6.03 -22.93 -6.09
N SER A 787 -6.60 -23.37 -4.96
CA SER A 787 -7.07 -24.74 -4.76
C SER A 787 -8.49 -24.73 -4.18
N ASN A 788 -9.20 -25.85 -4.31
CA ASN A 788 -10.44 -26.10 -3.57
C ASN A 788 -10.20 -26.66 -2.15
N ALA A 789 -8.95 -26.65 -1.66
CA ALA A 789 -8.61 -27.18 -0.36
C ALA A 789 -9.29 -26.39 0.76
N THR A 790 -9.73 -27.10 1.79
CA THR A 790 -10.38 -26.55 2.98
C THR A 790 -9.39 -26.40 4.13
N THR A 791 -9.86 -25.95 5.29
CA THR A 791 -9.09 -25.99 6.54
C THR A 791 -9.00 -27.40 7.16
N ASN A 792 -9.72 -28.39 6.63
CA ASN A 792 -9.89 -29.70 7.23
C ASN A 792 -9.85 -30.80 6.15
N ASN A 793 -8.67 -30.99 5.53
CA ASN A 793 -8.41 -32.03 4.54
C ASN A 793 -7.70 -33.23 5.19
N HIS A 794 -7.95 -34.42 4.67
CA HIS A 794 -7.47 -35.69 5.20
C HIS A 794 -6.83 -36.53 4.08
N ILE A 795 -6.15 -37.62 4.47
CA ILE A 795 -5.72 -38.64 3.51
C ILE A 795 -6.95 -39.19 2.77
N GLY A 796 -6.88 -39.20 1.43
CA GLY A 796 -7.97 -39.64 0.54
C GLY A 796 -8.81 -38.50 -0.06
N ASP A 797 -8.71 -37.26 0.45
CA ASP A 797 -9.44 -36.13 -0.13
C ASP A 797 -8.90 -35.72 -1.52
N ASN A 798 -9.80 -35.30 -2.41
CA ASN A 798 -9.47 -34.89 -3.78
C ASN A 798 -9.37 -33.36 -3.90
N ILE A 799 -8.19 -32.88 -4.31
CA ILE A 799 -7.89 -31.46 -4.48
C ILE A 799 -7.74 -31.13 -5.96
N THR A 800 -8.39 -30.05 -6.39
CA THR A 800 -8.18 -29.40 -7.68
C THR A 800 -7.35 -28.14 -7.46
N TYR A 801 -6.15 -28.08 -8.03
CA TYR A 801 -5.44 -26.81 -8.25
C TYR A 801 -5.96 -26.16 -9.53
N THR A 802 -6.29 -24.88 -9.48
CA THR A 802 -6.61 -24.07 -10.66
C THR A 802 -5.49 -23.05 -10.86
N ILE A 803 -4.85 -23.08 -12.02
CA ILE A 803 -3.85 -22.08 -12.44
C ILE A 803 -4.47 -21.24 -13.55
N THR A 804 -4.44 -19.93 -13.39
CA THR A 804 -4.93 -18.94 -14.36
C THR A 804 -3.78 -18.01 -14.74
N ILE A 805 -3.48 -17.94 -16.03
CA ILE A 805 -2.50 -17.02 -16.60
C ILE A 805 -3.24 -15.91 -17.33
N ILE A 806 -2.96 -14.65 -17.03
CA ILE A 806 -3.64 -13.48 -17.61
C ILE A 806 -2.60 -12.54 -18.20
N ASN A 807 -2.73 -12.20 -19.48
CA ASN A 807 -1.92 -11.14 -20.08
C ASN A 807 -2.66 -9.80 -19.98
N HIS A 808 -2.25 -8.96 -19.03
CA HIS A 808 -2.70 -7.58 -18.88
C HIS A 808 -1.87 -6.58 -19.72
N GLY A 809 -0.88 -7.06 -20.47
CA GLY A 809 -0.03 -6.22 -21.30
C GLY A 809 -0.78 -5.66 -22.53
N PRO A 810 -0.28 -4.55 -23.10
CA PRO A 810 -0.78 -4.03 -24.39
C PRO A 810 -0.39 -4.93 -25.57
N THR A 811 0.62 -5.78 -25.38
CA THR A 811 1.26 -6.67 -26.35
C THR A 811 0.88 -8.13 -26.13
N ASN A 812 0.97 -8.95 -27.17
CA ASN A 812 0.85 -10.40 -27.05
C ASN A 812 2.13 -10.98 -26.44
N ALA A 813 2.00 -11.89 -25.48
CA ALA A 813 3.14 -12.66 -24.95
C ALA A 813 3.35 -13.94 -25.76
N THR A 814 4.58 -14.31 -26.04
CA THR A 814 4.94 -15.50 -26.83
C THR A 814 5.75 -16.52 -26.04
N GLU A 815 5.69 -17.78 -26.49
CA GLU A 815 6.34 -18.94 -25.85
C GLU A 815 6.00 -19.08 -24.35
N VAL A 816 4.79 -18.69 -23.95
CA VAL A 816 4.33 -18.70 -22.56
C VAL A 816 4.24 -20.14 -22.04
N TYR A 817 4.85 -20.39 -20.88
CA TYR A 817 4.74 -21.66 -20.18
C TYR A 817 4.79 -21.50 -18.65
N VAL A 818 4.20 -22.46 -17.96
CA VAL A 818 4.20 -22.56 -16.49
C VAL A 818 4.98 -23.81 -16.06
N ILE A 819 5.71 -23.71 -14.95
CA ILE A 819 6.27 -24.85 -14.22
C ILE A 819 5.50 -24.99 -12.89
N ASP A 820 4.91 -26.16 -12.66
CA ASP A 820 4.09 -26.54 -11.49
C ASP A 820 4.42 -28.00 -11.11
N ASN A 821 5.33 -28.15 -10.14
CA ASN A 821 5.87 -29.44 -9.73
C ASN A 821 5.12 -29.97 -8.49
N LEU A 822 4.47 -31.13 -8.64
CA LEU A 822 3.67 -31.75 -7.58
C LEU A 822 4.55 -32.48 -6.55
N ASP A 823 4.24 -32.34 -5.25
CA ASP A 823 4.86 -33.14 -4.18
C ASP A 823 4.32 -34.57 -4.19
N HIS A 824 4.88 -35.40 -5.07
CA HIS A 824 4.52 -36.82 -5.20
C HIS A 824 4.77 -37.67 -3.94
N THR A 825 5.32 -37.11 -2.84
CA THR A 825 5.38 -37.79 -1.54
C THR A 825 4.10 -37.62 -0.71
N LYS A 826 3.26 -36.63 -1.03
CA LYS A 826 2.00 -36.33 -0.32
C LYS A 826 0.76 -36.21 -1.19
N ILE A 827 0.90 -36.07 -2.51
CA ILE A 827 -0.21 -36.00 -3.46
C ILE A 827 -0.01 -36.90 -4.69
N GLN A 828 -1.02 -37.71 -4.99
CA GLN A 828 -1.10 -38.52 -6.20
C GLN A 828 -1.76 -37.72 -7.32
N TYR A 829 -1.14 -37.67 -8.51
CA TYR A 829 -1.73 -37.05 -9.69
C TYR A 829 -2.81 -37.95 -10.31
N ASN A 830 -3.97 -37.36 -10.63
CA ASN A 830 -5.10 -38.08 -11.25
C ASN A 830 -5.29 -37.69 -12.72
N ASN A 831 -5.48 -36.41 -13.00
CA ASN A 831 -5.58 -35.85 -14.36
C ASN A 831 -5.40 -34.33 -14.35
N ALA A 832 -5.31 -33.72 -15.53
CA ALA A 832 -5.36 -32.27 -15.69
C ALA A 832 -6.08 -31.88 -17.00
N THR A 833 -6.71 -30.70 -17.01
CA THR A 833 -7.40 -30.13 -18.17
C THR A 833 -7.06 -28.65 -18.35
N ALA A 834 -6.61 -28.27 -19.55
CA ALA A 834 -6.25 -26.90 -19.90
C ALA A 834 -7.23 -26.33 -20.93
N THR A 835 -7.47 -25.02 -20.91
CA THR A 835 -8.20 -24.33 -21.99
C THR A 835 -7.35 -24.13 -23.24
N ILE A 836 -6.03 -23.98 -23.06
CA ILE A 836 -5.03 -23.82 -24.13
C ILE A 836 -3.77 -24.60 -23.74
N GLY A 837 -3.16 -25.29 -24.72
CA GLY A 837 -1.88 -25.95 -24.52
C GLY A 837 -1.95 -27.31 -23.80
N THR A 838 -0.81 -27.80 -23.31
CA THR A 838 -0.69 -29.14 -22.70
C THR A 838 0.17 -29.12 -21.44
N TYR A 839 -0.23 -29.90 -20.42
CA TYR A 839 0.51 -30.09 -19.16
C TYR A 839 1.14 -31.48 -19.10
N ASN A 840 2.44 -31.52 -18.80
CA ASN A 840 3.18 -32.74 -18.52
C ASN A 840 3.50 -32.82 -17.02
N HIS A 841 2.71 -33.62 -16.29
CA HIS A 841 2.83 -33.82 -14.85
C HIS A 841 4.23 -34.32 -14.41
N THR A 842 4.89 -35.13 -15.24
CA THR A 842 6.23 -35.70 -14.94
C THR A 842 7.34 -34.65 -14.97
N THR A 843 7.11 -33.51 -15.62
CA THR A 843 8.07 -32.38 -15.71
C THR A 843 7.52 -31.08 -15.12
N GLY A 844 6.30 -31.13 -14.55
CA GLY A 844 5.52 -29.98 -14.12
C GLY A 844 5.23 -28.93 -15.20
N LYS A 845 5.55 -29.15 -16.49
CA LYS A 845 5.48 -28.10 -17.51
C LYS A 845 4.12 -28.04 -18.20
N TRP A 846 3.43 -26.91 -18.07
CA TRP A 846 2.30 -26.52 -18.92
C TRP A 846 2.79 -25.56 -20.00
N THR A 847 2.72 -25.97 -21.27
CA THR A 847 3.11 -25.12 -22.41
C THR A 847 1.86 -24.54 -23.04
N ILE A 848 1.71 -23.21 -23.01
CA ILE A 848 0.54 -22.47 -23.49
C ILE A 848 0.76 -21.98 -24.93
N GLY A 849 1.96 -21.49 -25.25
CA GLY A 849 2.27 -20.91 -26.56
C GLY A 849 2.07 -19.39 -26.54
N ASN A 850 1.31 -18.83 -27.48
CA ASN A 850 1.09 -17.39 -27.56
C ASN A 850 -0.20 -16.99 -26.81
N LEU A 851 -0.11 -15.99 -25.94
CA LEU A 851 -1.24 -15.47 -25.15
C LEU A 851 -1.51 -14.01 -25.54
N THR A 852 -2.63 -13.78 -26.21
CA THR A 852 -3.05 -12.47 -26.74
C THR A 852 -3.27 -11.45 -25.62
N ALA A 853 -3.01 -10.17 -25.91
CA ALA A 853 -3.27 -9.05 -25.01
C ALA A 853 -4.72 -9.08 -24.49
N GLY A 854 -4.91 -8.87 -23.19
CA GLY A 854 -6.21 -8.91 -22.51
C GLY A 854 -6.83 -10.31 -22.32
N THR A 855 -6.19 -11.38 -22.80
CA THR A 855 -6.73 -12.76 -22.69
C THR A 855 -6.14 -13.55 -21.53
N ASN A 856 -6.77 -14.70 -21.24
CA ASN A 856 -6.32 -15.63 -20.21
C ASN A 856 -6.39 -17.08 -20.67
N ALA A 857 -5.58 -17.93 -20.04
CA ALA A 857 -5.63 -19.39 -20.16
C ALA A 857 -5.71 -20.00 -18.76
N THR A 858 -6.37 -21.16 -18.63
CA THR A 858 -6.49 -21.87 -17.34
C THR A 858 -6.12 -23.34 -17.44
N LEU A 859 -5.57 -23.89 -16.35
CA LEU A 859 -5.25 -25.29 -16.14
C LEU A 859 -5.84 -25.75 -14.82
N HIS A 860 -6.57 -26.85 -14.83
CA HIS A 860 -7.03 -27.54 -13.63
C HIS A 860 -6.20 -28.81 -13.46
N ILE A 861 -5.62 -29.04 -12.29
CA ILE A 861 -4.85 -30.24 -11.94
C ILE A 861 -5.56 -30.93 -10.78
N ASN A 862 -6.05 -32.14 -11.00
CA ASN A 862 -6.73 -32.94 -9.99
C ASN A 862 -5.76 -33.94 -9.35
N VAL A 863 -5.71 -33.95 -8.02
CA VAL A 863 -4.83 -34.80 -7.20
C VAL A 863 -5.59 -35.40 -6.01
N THR A 864 -5.12 -36.52 -5.48
CA THR A 864 -5.60 -37.11 -4.21
C THR A 864 -4.52 -36.96 -3.14
N ILE A 865 -4.91 -36.61 -1.91
CA ILE A 865 -4.01 -36.53 -0.77
C ILE A 865 -3.61 -37.94 -0.31
N THR A 866 -2.30 -38.20 -0.23
CA THR A 866 -1.72 -39.50 0.17
C THR A 866 -0.79 -39.41 1.38
N GLY A 867 -0.42 -38.21 1.84
CA GLY A 867 0.44 -37.99 3.00
C GLY A 867 -0.02 -36.84 3.90
N THR A 868 0.48 -36.80 5.13
CA THR A 868 0.10 -35.83 6.17
C THR A 868 1.03 -34.60 6.23
N GLY A 869 0.58 -33.59 6.97
CA GLY A 869 1.33 -32.35 7.17
C GLY A 869 1.11 -31.34 6.05
N THR A 870 2.05 -30.42 5.88
CA THR A 870 1.92 -29.31 4.92
C THR A 870 2.22 -29.76 3.49
N ILE A 871 1.26 -29.49 2.61
CA ILE A 871 1.33 -29.68 1.17
C ILE A 871 1.40 -28.29 0.54
N THR A 872 2.50 -28.01 -0.15
CA THR A 872 2.76 -26.75 -0.85
C THR A 872 2.96 -27.04 -2.33
N ASN A 873 2.27 -26.30 -3.20
CA ASN A 873 2.48 -26.36 -4.65
C ASN A 873 2.66 -24.94 -5.21
N THR A 874 3.78 -24.70 -5.87
CA THR A 874 4.14 -23.41 -6.48
C THR A 874 4.14 -23.52 -7.98
N ALA A 875 3.36 -22.65 -8.63
CA ALA A 875 3.39 -22.44 -10.06
C ALA A 875 4.28 -21.23 -10.40
N LYS A 876 5.07 -21.29 -11.49
CA LYS A 876 5.81 -20.14 -12.04
C LYS A 876 5.58 -19.99 -13.54
N VAL A 877 5.06 -18.84 -13.98
CA VAL A 877 4.94 -18.48 -15.40
C VAL A 877 6.23 -17.87 -15.93
N ASN A 878 6.53 -18.13 -17.19
CA ASN A 878 7.66 -17.57 -17.94
C ASN A 878 7.17 -17.21 -19.36
N THR A 879 7.80 -16.21 -19.97
CA THR A 879 7.49 -15.64 -21.29
C THR A 879 8.78 -15.46 -22.08
N LYS A 880 8.70 -15.27 -23.40
CA LYS A 880 9.85 -14.86 -24.22
C LYS A 880 10.23 -13.40 -24.00
N GLU A 881 9.22 -12.55 -23.86
CA GLU A 881 9.35 -11.12 -23.65
C GLU A 881 9.71 -10.79 -22.19
N ASN A 882 10.22 -9.57 -21.96
CA ASN A 882 10.44 -9.05 -20.62
C ASN A 882 9.08 -8.86 -19.91
N ASN A 883 8.75 -9.76 -18.98
CA ASN A 883 7.54 -9.64 -18.18
C ASN A 883 7.75 -8.64 -17.05
N THR A 884 7.08 -7.50 -17.15
CA THR A 884 7.12 -6.41 -16.16
C THR A 884 6.28 -6.68 -14.91
N ASN A 885 5.45 -7.75 -14.92
CA ASN A 885 4.65 -8.15 -13.78
C ASN A 885 5.54 -8.74 -12.67
N ASN A 886 5.32 -8.34 -11.41
CA ASN A 886 6.08 -8.84 -10.27
C ASN A 886 5.57 -10.22 -9.76
N LYS A 887 4.31 -10.57 -10.03
CA LYS A 887 3.70 -11.86 -9.68
C LYS A 887 3.89 -12.86 -10.83
N THR A 888 5.14 -13.30 -11.00
CA THR A 888 5.54 -14.37 -11.96
C THR A 888 5.46 -15.78 -11.36
N ASN A 889 5.24 -15.90 -10.05
CA ASN A 889 4.90 -17.14 -9.36
C ASN A 889 3.68 -16.97 -8.46
N ASP A 890 3.04 -18.10 -8.12
CA ASP A 890 1.98 -18.15 -7.11
C ASP A 890 1.98 -19.51 -6.41
N THR A 891 1.64 -19.52 -5.12
CA THR A 891 1.85 -20.69 -4.25
C THR A 891 0.62 -20.98 -3.42
N GLU A 892 0.07 -22.18 -3.62
CA GLU A 892 -0.99 -22.73 -2.78
C GLU A 892 -0.37 -23.57 -1.66
N THR A 893 -0.94 -23.51 -0.46
CA THR A 893 -0.49 -24.31 0.68
C THR A 893 -1.64 -24.64 1.61
N PHE A 894 -1.79 -25.93 1.94
CA PHE A 894 -2.77 -26.44 2.89
C PHE A 894 -2.17 -27.58 3.72
N ASN A 895 -2.81 -27.90 4.84
CA ASN A 895 -2.43 -29.05 5.65
C ASN A 895 -3.37 -30.24 5.38
N ALA A 896 -2.81 -31.45 5.44
CA ALA A 896 -3.51 -32.72 5.47
C ALA A 896 -3.34 -33.40 6.84
N LYS A 897 -4.41 -34.00 7.34
CA LYS A 897 -4.43 -34.70 8.63
C LYS A 897 -4.72 -36.20 8.50
N ASP A 898 -4.41 -36.91 9.59
CA ASP A 898 -4.86 -38.27 9.86
C ASP A 898 -5.49 -38.30 11.27
N GLU A 899 -6.79 -38.00 11.33
CA GLU A 899 -7.61 -37.89 12.54
C GLU A 899 -8.91 -38.67 12.33
N VAL A 900 -9.34 -39.41 13.35
CA VAL A 900 -10.59 -40.21 13.33
C VAL A 900 -11.56 -39.75 14.40
N ASN A 901 -12.81 -40.22 14.37
CA ASN A 901 -13.84 -39.86 15.34
C ASN A 901 -14.67 -41.10 15.68
N VAL A 902 -14.19 -41.87 16.66
CA VAL A 902 -14.76 -43.17 17.06
C VAL A 902 -15.40 -43.08 18.45
N THR A 903 -16.72 -43.29 18.52
CA THR A 903 -17.52 -43.32 19.75
C THR A 903 -17.64 -44.75 20.28
N ILE A 904 -17.66 -44.93 21.60
CA ILE A 904 -18.22 -46.12 22.27
C ILE A 904 -19.57 -45.80 22.93
N ILE A 905 -20.49 -46.77 22.87
CA ILE A 905 -21.74 -46.80 23.64
C ILE A 905 -21.83 -48.18 24.31
N LYS A 906 -22.18 -48.23 25.59
CA LYS A 906 -22.43 -49.46 26.35
C LYS A 906 -23.84 -49.41 26.96
N THR A 907 -24.54 -50.54 26.95
CA THR A 907 -25.83 -50.72 27.65
C THR A 907 -25.90 -52.11 28.25
N SER A 908 -26.83 -52.32 29.19
CA SER A 908 -27.23 -53.64 29.69
C SER A 908 -28.76 -53.81 29.62
N ASN A 909 -29.22 -55.06 29.71
CA ASN A 909 -30.64 -55.38 29.90
C ASN A 909 -31.05 -55.49 31.39
N ALA A 910 -30.20 -55.03 32.32
CA ALA A 910 -30.46 -55.13 33.75
C ALA A 910 -31.69 -54.31 34.16
N THR A 911 -32.45 -54.83 35.11
CA THR A 911 -33.66 -54.19 35.64
C THR A 911 -33.37 -53.49 36.97
N THR A 912 -34.39 -52.91 37.59
CA THR A 912 -34.31 -52.41 38.97
C THR A 912 -34.34 -53.52 40.03
N ASN A 913 -34.60 -54.77 39.66
CA ASN A 913 -34.79 -55.88 40.59
C ASN A 913 -34.14 -57.17 40.05
N ASN A 914 -32.81 -57.25 40.17
CA ASN A 914 -32.01 -58.41 39.76
C ASN A 914 -31.54 -59.21 41.00
N HIS A 915 -31.36 -60.51 40.84
CA HIS A 915 -31.05 -61.45 41.91
C HIS A 915 -29.88 -62.36 41.51
N ILE A 916 -29.34 -63.12 42.47
CA ILE A 916 -28.40 -64.20 42.16
C ILE A 916 -29.09 -65.24 41.26
N GLY A 917 -28.45 -65.57 40.14
CA GLY A 917 -28.97 -66.48 39.11
C GLY A 917 -29.53 -65.78 37.85
N ASP A 918 -29.82 -64.47 37.91
CA ASP A 918 -30.32 -63.74 36.75
C ASP A 918 -29.26 -63.58 35.65
N ASN A 919 -29.70 -63.59 34.39
CA ASN A 919 -28.83 -63.47 33.21
C ASN A 919 -28.85 -62.05 32.65
N ILE A 920 -27.67 -61.42 32.56
CA ILE A 920 -27.48 -60.06 32.05
C ILE A 920 -26.70 -60.11 30.73
N THR A 921 -27.18 -59.36 29.74
CA THR A 921 -26.53 -59.10 28.47
C THR A 921 -26.02 -57.66 28.46
N TYR A 922 -24.70 -57.47 28.43
CA TYR A 922 -24.11 -56.19 28.03
C TYR A 922 -24.08 -56.10 26.50
N THR A 923 -24.45 -54.95 25.93
CA THR A 923 -24.24 -54.63 24.51
C THR A 923 -23.29 -53.45 24.41
N ILE A 924 -22.22 -53.60 23.61
CA ILE A 924 -21.22 -52.58 23.33
C ILE A 924 -21.31 -52.26 21.83
N THR A 925 -21.37 -50.98 21.48
CA THR A 925 -21.41 -50.49 20.10
C THR A 925 -20.28 -49.50 19.87
N ILE A 926 -19.49 -49.72 18.82
CA ILE A 926 -18.42 -48.82 18.36
C ILE A 926 -18.85 -48.21 17.03
N ILE A 927 -18.80 -46.89 16.90
CA ILE A 927 -19.23 -46.17 15.69
C ILE A 927 -18.12 -45.23 15.23
N ASN A 928 -17.68 -45.34 13.98
CA ASN A 928 -16.78 -44.36 13.36
C ASN A 928 -17.60 -43.27 12.66
N HIS A 929 -17.69 -42.10 13.28
CA HIS A 929 -18.27 -40.88 12.71
C HIS A 929 -17.23 -40.03 11.93
N GLY A 930 -15.99 -40.49 11.83
CA GLY A 930 -14.90 -39.78 11.15
C GLY A 930 -15.06 -39.79 9.61
N PRO A 931 -14.39 -38.85 8.92
CA PRO A 931 -14.32 -38.84 7.46
C PRO A 931 -13.39 -39.93 6.92
N THR A 932 -12.45 -40.42 7.74
CA THR A 932 -11.45 -41.43 7.43
C THR A 932 -11.77 -42.78 8.08
N ASN A 933 -11.17 -43.85 7.56
CA ASN A 933 -11.24 -45.17 8.18
C ASN A 933 -10.33 -45.22 9.41
N ALA A 934 -10.80 -45.79 10.51
CA ALA A 934 -9.96 -46.05 11.68
C ALA A 934 -9.32 -47.44 11.59
N THR A 935 -8.04 -47.58 11.92
CA THR A 935 -7.30 -48.84 11.87
C THR A 935 -6.85 -49.30 13.26
N ASP A 936 -6.55 -50.60 13.36
CA ASP A 936 -6.20 -51.33 14.60
C ASP A 936 -7.17 -51.06 15.78
N VAL A 937 -8.47 -50.88 15.49
CA VAL A 937 -9.50 -50.54 16.49
C VAL A 937 -9.71 -51.70 17.47
N TYR A 938 -9.73 -51.42 18.77
CA TYR A 938 -10.02 -52.40 19.81
C TYR A 938 -10.66 -51.79 21.07
N VAL A 939 -11.41 -52.62 21.80
CA VAL A 939 -12.06 -52.28 23.07
C VAL A 939 -11.47 -53.11 24.21
N ILE A 940 -11.40 -52.54 25.41
CA ILE A 940 -11.13 -53.25 26.67
C ILE A 940 -12.39 -53.16 27.55
N ASP A 941 -12.95 -54.30 27.95
CA ASP A 941 -14.16 -54.47 28.78
C ASP A 941 -13.91 -55.56 29.82
N ASN A 942 -13.74 -55.17 31.09
CA ASN A 942 -13.29 -56.05 32.17
C ASN A 942 -14.47 -56.41 33.11
N LEU A 943 -14.83 -57.69 33.16
CA LEU A 943 -15.93 -58.19 33.98
C LEU A 943 -15.52 -58.36 35.46
N ASP A 944 -16.40 -57.99 36.39
CA ASP A 944 -16.24 -58.28 37.83
C ASP A 944 -16.55 -59.75 38.13
N HIS A 945 -15.56 -60.61 37.88
CA HIS A 945 -15.66 -62.05 38.14
C HIS A 945 -15.90 -62.44 39.61
N THR A 946 -15.95 -61.48 40.55
CA THR A 946 -16.40 -61.76 41.93
C THR A 946 -17.92 -61.74 42.09
N LYS A 947 -18.66 -61.14 41.14
CA LYS A 947 -20.13 -61.02 41.17
C LYS A 947 -20.85 -61.46 39.90
N ILE A 948 -20.13 -61.63 38.77
CA ILE A 948 -20.69 -62.12 37.50
C ILE A 948 -19.84 -63.23 36.88
N GLN A 949 -20.50 -64.33 36.53
CA GLN A 949 -19.92 -65.43 35.74
C GLN A 949 -20.12 -65.17 34.25
N TYR A 950 -19.05 -65.28 33.45
CA TYR A 950 -19.14 -65.19 31.99
C TYR A 950 -19.78 -66.44 31.39
N ASN A 951 -20.77 -66.25 30.50
CA ASN A 951 -21.47 -67.35 29.81
C ASN A 951 -20.97 -67.48 28.37
N ASN A 952 -21.12 -66.43 27.55
CA ASN A 952 -20.64 -66.35 26.18
C ASN A 952 -20.60 -64.90 25.68
N ALA A 953 -20.06 -64.69 24.47
CA ALA A 953 -20.11 -63.41 23.77
C ALA A 953 -20.20 -63.60 22.25
N THR A 954 -20.78 -62.63 21.56
CA THR A 954 -20.91 -62.58 20.10
C THR A 954 -20.57 -61.19 19.57
N ALA A 955 -19.79 -61.11 18.50
CA ALA A 955 -19.42 -59.84 17.86
C ALA A 955 -19.81 -59.85 16.38
N THR A 956 -20.18 -58.70 15.82
CA THR A 956 -20.43 -58.55 14.38
C THR A 956 -19.15 -58.46 13.55
N ILE A 957 -18.07 -57.94 14.15
CA ILE A 957 -16.73 -57.86 13.56
C ILE A 957 -15.69 -58.19 14.64
N GLY A 958 -14.68 -58.98 14.28
CA GLY A 958 -13.54 -59.29 15.15
C GLY A 958 -13.82 -60.30 16.26
N THR A 959 -12.97 -60.33 17.28
CA THR A 959 -12.99 -61.36 18.34
C THR A 959 -12.82 -60.78 19.75
N TYR A 960 -13.61 -61.25 20.71
CA TYR A 960 -13.50 -60.92 22.14
C TYR A 960 -12.82 -62.04 22.93
N ASN A 961 -11.83 -61.69 23.75
CA ASN A 961 -11.23 -62.57 24.74
C ASN A 961 -11.66 -62.17 26.15
N HIS A 962 -12.56 -62.95 26.76
CA HIS A 962 -13.06 -62.73 28.11
C HIS A 962 -11.98 -62.78 29.20
N THR A 963 -10.85 -63.49 28.98
CA THR A 963 -9.76 -63.57 29.97
C THR A 963 -8.88 -62.32 30.04
N THR A 964 -8.92 -61.46 29.01
CA THR A 964 -8.15 -60.20 28.95
C THR A 964 -9.04 -58.97 28.75
N GLY A 965 -10.36 -59.16 28.73
CA GLY A 965 -11.34 -58.13 28.40
C GLY A 965 -11.23 -57.53 26.98
N LYS A 966 -10.33 -58.04 26.11
CA LYS A 966 -10.02 -57.38 24.84
C LYS A 966 -10.91 -57.87 23.70
N TRP A 967 -11.65 -56.95 23.08
CA TRP A 967 -12.28 -57.11 21.77
C TRP A 967 -11.42 -56.43 20.71
N THR A 968 -10.93 -57.20 19.73
CA THR A 968 -10.14 -56.65 18.61
C THR A 968 -11.02 -56.60 17.37
N ILE A 969 -11.26 -55.42 16.82
CA ILE A 969 -12.13 -55.16 15.66
C ILE A 969 -11.32 -55.09 14.37
N GLY A 970 -10.15 -54.46 14.40
CA GLY A 970 -9.33 -54.21 13.21
C GLY A 970 -9.71 -52.90 12.53
N ASN A 971 -9.92 -52.90 11.21
CA ASN A 971 -10.24 -51.68 10.47
C ASN A 971 -11.75 -51.40 10.46
N LEU A 972 -12.15 -50.22 10.92
CA LEU A 972 -13.55 -49.76 10.97
C LEU A 972 -13.74 -48.59 10.00
N THR A 973 -14.45 -48.84 8.90
CA THR A 973 -14.62 -47.86 7.81
C THR A 973 -15.46 -46.65 8.22
N ALA A 974 -15.20 -45.50 7.60
CA ALA A 974 -15.92 -44.25 7.83
C ALA A 974 -17.46 -44.44 7.75
N GLY A 975 -18.19 -43.92 8.72
CA GLY A 975 -19.65 -44.02 8.82
C GLY A 975 -20.21 -45.37 9.28
N THR A 976 -19.36 -46.37 9.56
CA THR A 976 -19.81 -47.73 9.96
C THR A 976 -19.74 -47.97 11.47
N ASN A 977 -20.32 -49.09 11.91
CA ASN A 977 -20.30 -49.52 13.30
C ASN A 977 -20.03 -51.02 13.44
N ALA A 978 -19.56 -51.42 14.61
CA ALA A 978 -19.41 -52.79 15.05
C ALA A 978 -20.05 -52.96 16.44
N THR A 979 -20.53 -54.17 16.76
CA THR A 979 -21.18 -54.48 18.04
C THR A 979 -20.65 -55.76 18.66
N LEU A 980 -20.68 -55.81 19.99
CA LEU A 980 -20.33 -56.96 20.83
C LEU A 980 -21.39 -57.13 21.91
N GLN A 981 -21.98 -58.31 22.02
CA GLN A 981 -22.84 -58.70 23.12
C GLN A 981 -22.11 -59.68 24.03
N ILE A 982 -22.20 -59.48 25.35
CA ILE A 982 -21.57 -60.30 26.39
C ILE A 982 -22.66 -60.76 27.35
N ASN A 983 -22.88 -62.06 27.45
CA ASN A 983 -23.86 -62.66 28.35
C ASN A 983 -23.17 -63.17 29.62
N VAL A 984 -23.72 -62.82 30.77
CA VAL A 984 -23.20 -63.17 32.11
C VAL A 984 -24.32 -63.60 33.05
N THR A 985 -24.02 -64.42 34.04
CA THR A 985 -24.93 -64.80 35.14
C THR A 985 -24.51 -64.06 36.42
N ILE A 986 -25.47 -63.50 37.17
CA ILE A 986 -25.20 -62.88 38.47
C ILE A 986 -24.91 -63.96 39.53
N THR A 987 -23.77 -63.85 40.20
CA THR A 987 -23.29 -64.80 41.23
C THR A 987 -23.05 -64.17 42.61
N GLY A 988 -23.10 -62.84 42.73
CA GLY A 988 -22.92 -62.13 44.00
C GLY A 988 -23.87 -60.93 44.17
N THR A 989 -24.06 -60.48 45.40
CA THR A 989 -24.95 -59.35 45.76
C THR A 989 -24.25 -57.99 45.72
N GLY A 990 -25.04 -56.93 45.79
CA GLY A 990 -24.59 -55.54 45.82
C GLY A 990 -24.40 -54.94 44.42
N THR A 991 -23.60 -53.88 44.33
CA THR A 991 -23.40 -53.14 43.08
C THR A 991 -22.41 -53.84 42.14
N ILE A 992 -22.84 -53.99 40.90
CA ILE A 992 -22.09 -54.55 39.77
C ILE A 992 -21.88 -53.41 38.76
N THR A 993 -20.62 -53.14 38.42
CA THR A 993 -20.21 -52.10 37.46
C THR A 993 -19.33 -52.73 36.39
N ASN A 994 -19.59 -52.42 35.11
CA ASN A 994 -18.74 -52.82 33.99
C ASN A 994 -18.44 -51.60 33.11
N ASN A 995 -17.15 -51.34 32.84
CA ASN A 995 -16.66 -50.23 32.05
C ASN A 995 -15.90 -50.72 30.81
N ALA A 996 -16.27 -50.17 29.65
CA ALA A 996 -15.62 -50.41 28.37
C ALA A 996 -14.80 -49.19 27.92
N LYS A 997 -13.67 -49.40 27.24
CA LYS A 997 -12.89 -48.32 26.58
C LYS A 997 -12.42 -48.72 25.18
N VAL A 998 -12.74 -47.89 24.16
CA VAL A 998 -12.24 -48.02 22.79
C VAL A 998 -10.90 -47.29 22.58
N ASN A 999 -10.08 -47.83 21.68
CA ASN A 999 -8.79 -47.27 21.26
C ASN A 999 -8.62 -47.51 19.74
N THR A 1000 -7.84 -46.65 19.08
CA THR A 1000 -7.55 -46.62 17.63
C THR A 1000 -6.06 -46.40 17.42
N LYS A 1001 -5.56 -46.61 16.20
CA LYS A 1001 -4.19 -46.23 15.82
C LYS A 1001 -4.06 -44.73 15.56
N GLU A 1002 -5.01 -44.18 14.83
CA GLU A 1002 -5.09 -42.76 14.49
C GLU A 1002 -5.51 -41.95 15.72
N ASN A 1003 -5.26 -40.64 15.69
CA ASN A 1003 -5.69 -39.74 16.76
C ASN A 1003 -7.22 -39.64 16.79
N ASN A 1004 -7.87 -40.27 17.77
CA ASN A 1004 -9.31 -40.19 17.94
C ASN A 1004 -9.71 -38.87 18.60
N THR A 1005 -10.40 -38.03 17.84
CA THR A 1005 -10.88 -36.71 18.25
C THR A 1005 -12.14 -36.74 19.12
N ASN A 1006 -12.78 -37.91 19.27
CA ASN A 1006 -13.98 -38.07 20.09
C ASN A 1006 -13.65 -38.11 21.59
N ASN A 1007 -14.48 -37.49 22.42
CA ASN A 1007 -14.30 -37.49 23.89
C ASN A 1007 -14.97 -38.69 24.58
N LYS A 1008 -15.95 -39.36 23.95
CA LYS A 1008 -16.59 -40.58 24.43
C LYS A 1008 -15.80 -41.82 23.99
N THR A 1009 -14.62 -41.97 24.59
CA THR A 1009 -13.75 -43.15 24.38
C THR A 1009 -13.96 -44.25 25.43
N ASN A 1010 -14.73 -43.99 26.48
CA ASN A 1010 -15.16 -44.95 27.48
C ASN A 1010 -16.67 -44.82 27.78
N ASP A 1011 -17.27 -45.91 28.27
CA ASP A 1011 -18.67 -45.94 28.72
C ASP A 1011 -18.86 -47.00 29.83
N THR A 1012 -19.82 -46.81 30.74
CA THR A 1012 -19.95 -47.58 31.99
C THR A 1012 -21.40 -47.89 32.36
N GLU A 1013 -21.69 -49.18 32.54
CA GLU A 1013 -22.98 -49.69 33.02
C GLU A 1013 -22.88 -50.05 34.52
N THR A 1014 -23.96 -49.82 35.28
CA THR A 1014 -24.02 -50.17 36.71
C THR A 1014 -25.43 -50.52 37.17
N PHE A 1015 -25.57 -51.62 37.91
CA PHE A 1015 -26.82 -52.09 38.51
C PHE A 1015 -26.57 -52.80 39.86
N ASN A 1016 -27.62 -53.15 40.58
CA ASN A 1016 -27.55 -53.86 41.86
C ASN A 1016 -28.19 -55.27 41.77
N ALA A 1017 -27.75 -56.17 42.66
CA ALA A 1017 -28.32 -57.51 42.85
C ALA A 1017 -28.60 -57.84 44.34
N SER A 1018 -29.70 -58.55 44.61
CA SER A 1018 -30.15 -58.94 45.97
C SER A 1018 -30.38 -60.46 46.14
N ASN A 1019 -30.80 -60.86 47.35
CA ASN A 1019 -31.09 -62.26 47.72
C ASN A 1019 -32.28 -62.39 48.71
N GLU A 1020 -33.26 -61.50 48.62
CA GLU A 1020 -34.43 -61.42 49.53
C GLU A 1020 -35.45 -62.54 49.27
N VAL A 1021 -36.26 -62.91 50.27
CA VAL A 1021 -37.36 -63.91 50.18
C VAL A 1021 -38.66 -63.34 50.76
N ASN A 1022 -39.80 -63.99 50.52
CA ASN A 1022 -41.12 -63.53 50.98
C ASN A 1022 -41.97 -64.72 51.44
N VAL A 1023 -42.05 -64.95 52.76
CA VAL A 1023 -42.73 -66.12 53.35
C VAL A 1023 -43.81 -65.70 54.36
N THR A 1024 -45.03 -66.19 54.16
CA THR A 1024 -46.23 -65.96 54.98
C THR A 1024 -46.51 -67.15 55.91
N ILE A 1025 -47.06 -66.91 57.11
CA ILE A 1025 -47.79 -67.91 57.91
C ILE A 1025 -49.30 -67.61 57.95
N ILE A 1026 -50.11 -68.67 58.01
CA ILE A 1026 -51.55 -68.65 58.29
C ILE A 1026 -51.86 -69.73 59.32
N LYS A 1027 -52.72 -69.45 60.31
CA LYS A 1027 -53.16 -70.39 61.35
C LYS A 1027 -54.68 -70.37 61.51
N THR A 1028 -55.28 -71.55 61.68
CA THR A 1028 -56.71 -71.72 61.94
C THR A 1028 -56.95 -72.82 62.99
N SER A 1029 -58.18 -72.91 63.49
CA SER A 1029 -58.69 -74.08 64.23
C SER A 1029 -60.07 -74.46 63.69
N ASN A 1030 -60.50 -75.70 63.93
CA ASN A 1030 -61.86 -76.17 63.61
C ASN A 1030 -62.86 -76.02 64.79
N ALA A 1031 -62.50 -75.24 65.81
CA ALA A 1031 -63.36 -75.03 66.97
C ALA A 1031 -64.68 -74.34 66.61
N THR A 1032 -65.75 -74.70 67.31
CA THR A 1032 -67.09 -74.13 67.16
C THR A 1032 -67.35 -73.07 68.24
N THR A 1033 -68.58 -72.56 68.34
CA THR A 1033 -68.99 -71.67 69.45
C THR A 1033 -69.18 -72.42 70.77
N ASN A 1034 -69.43 -73.73 70.73
CA ASN A 1034 -69.83 -74.55 71.87
C ASN A 1034 -68.87 -75.73 72.04
N ASN A 1035 -67.64 -75.45 72.46
CA ASN A 1035 -66.65 -76.49 72.77
C ASN A 1035 -66.64 -76.78 74.27
N HIS A 1036 -66.57 -78.04 74.64
CA HIS A 1036 -66.66 -78.52 76.02
C HIS A 1036 -65.38 -79.27 76.41
N ILE A 1037 -65.16 -79.46 77.71
CA ILE A 1037 -64.09 -80.35 78.18
C ILE A 1037 -64.34 -81.77 77.64
N GLY A 1038 -63.31 -82.32 76.97
CA GLY A 1038 -63.37 -83.59 76.23
C GLY A 1038 -63.43 -83.47 74.70
N ASP A 1039 -63.77 -82.30 74.16
CA ASP A 1039 -63.83 -82.11 72.69
C ASP A 1039 -62.44 -82.12 72.04
N ASN A 1040 -62.39 -82.57 70.78
CA ASN A 1040 -61.15 -82.68 69.99
C ASN A 1040 -61.06 -81.53 68.98
N ILE A 1041 -60.00 -80.72 69.10
CA ILE A 1041 -59.72 -79.57 68.23
C ILE A 1041 -58.49 -79.83 67.38
N THR A 1042 -58.58 -79.49 66.10
CA THR A 1042 -57.49 -79.50 65.12
C THR A 1042 -57.06 -78.06 64.83
N TYR A 1043 -55.84 -77.69 65.20
CA TYR A 1043 -55.18 -76.52 64.63
C TYR A 1043 -54.61 -76.87 63.26
N THR A 1044 -54.74 -75.99 62.27
CA THR A 1044 -54.04 -76.11 60.98
C THR A 1044 -53.17 -74.88 60.77
N ILE A 1045 -51.89 -75.10 60.45
CA ILE A 1045 -50.89 -74.06 60.14
C ILE A 1045 -50.43 -74.25 58.70
N THR A 1046 -50.34 -73.16 57.94
CA THR A 1046 -49.89 -73.15 56.54
C THR A 1046 -48.79 -72.11 56.35
N ILE A 1047 -47.66 -72.51 55.76
CA ILE A 1047 -46.55 -71.63 55.38
C ILE A 1047 -46.48 -71.53 53.86
N ILE A 1048 -46.35 -70.33 53.30
CA ILE A 1048 -46.32 -70.10 51.84
C ILE A 1048 -45.13 -69.21 51.48
N ASN A 1049 -44.28 -69.63 50.53
CA ASN A 1049 -43.24 -68.78 49.95
C ASN A 1049 -43.77 -68.09 48.67
N HIS A 1050 -44.04 -66.80 48.76
CA HIS A 1050 -44.43 -65.93 47.64
C HIS A 1050 -43.23 -65.23 46.97
N GLY A 1051 -42.00 -65.51 47.40
CA GLY A 1051 -40.78 -64.90 46.85
C GLY A 1051 -40.41 -65.44 45.46
N PRO A 1052 -39.61 -64.68 44.68
CA PRO A 1052 -39.03 -65.15 43.42
C PRO A 1052 -37.89 -66.18 43.64
N THR A 1053 -37.48 -66.36 44.89
CA THR A 1053 -36.31 -67.08 45.38
C THR A 1053 -36.72 -68.17 46.37
N ASN A 1054 -35.93 -69.24 46.48
CA ASN A 1054 -36.15 -70.28 47.48
C ASN A 1054 -35.78 -69.77 48.88
N ALA A 1055 -36.63 -70.02 49.87
CA ALA A 1055 -36.31 -69.77 51.27
C ALA A 1055 -35.66 -71.02 51.88
N THR A 1056 -34.54 -70.86 52.59
CA THR A 1056 -33.80 -71.97 53.21
C THR A 1056 -33.91 -71.95 54.74
N ASP A 1057 -33.68 -73.13 55.33
CA ASP A 1057 -33.72 -73.38 56.78
C ASP A 1057 -35.02 -72.89 57.48
N VAL A 1058 -36.16 -72.99 56.78
CA VAL A 1058 -37.49 -72.53 57.23
C VAL A 1058 -38.01 -73.36 58.40
N TYR A 1059 -38.53 -72.70 59.43
CA TYR A 1059 -39.17 -73.35 60.58
C TYR A 1059 -40.26 -72.49 61.23
N VAL A 1060 -41.15 -73.13 61.99
CA VAL A 1060 -42.24 -72.52 62.75
C VAL A 1060 -42.11 -72.87 64.23
N THR A 1061 -42.53 -71.97 65.12
CA THR A 1061 -42.73 -72.23 66.55
C THR A 1061 -44.19 -72.01 66.92
N ASP A 1062 -44.87 -73.04 67.43
CA ASP A 1062 -46.30 -73.09 67.78
C ASP A 1062 -46.49 -73.48 69.27
N ASN A 1063 -47.04 -72.57 70.07
CA ASN A 1063 -47.07 -72.72 71.53
C ASN A 1063 -48.45 -73.13 72.06
N LEU A 1064 -48.61 -74.43 72.33
CA LEU A 1064 -49.83 -75.00 72.92
C LEU A 1064 -49.96 -74.68 74.43
N ASP A 1065 -51.13 -74.21 74.87
CA ASP A 1065 -51.46 -74.06 76.30
C ASP A 1065 -51.76 -75.41 76.95
N HIS A 1066 -50.69 -76.13 77.33
CA HIS A 1066 -50.79 -77.43 77.99
C HIS A 1066 -51.47 -77.42 79.37
N THR A 1067 -51.94 -76.27 79.87
CA THR A 1067 -52.82 -76.23 81.05
C THR A 1067 -54.30 -76.44 80.70
N LYS A 1068 -54.70 -76.16 79.44
CA LYS A 1068 -56.08 -76.29 78.96
C LYS A 1068 -56.27 -77.26 77.79
N ILE A 1069 -55.19 -77.66 77.10
CA ILE A 1069 -55.24 -78.63 75.99
C ILE A 1069 -54.19 -79.74 76.09
N GLN A 1070 -54.65 -80.98 76.04
CA GLN A 1070 -53.79 -82.16 75.94
C GLN A 1070 -53.47 -82.43 74.46
N TYR A 1071 -52.18 -82.59 74.13
CA TYR A 1071 -51.76 -82.98 72.79
C TYR A 1071 -52.10 -84.45 72.48
N ASN A 1072 -52.69 -84.70 71.32
CA ASN A 1072 -53.01 -86.05 70.85
C ASN A 1072 -51.99 -86.52 69.78
N ASN A 1073 -51.92 -85.82 68.65
CA ASN A 1073 -50.96 -86.09 67.56
C ASN A 1073 -50.81 -84.86 66.65
N ALA A 1074 -49.86 -84.92 65.71
CA ALA A 1074 -49.69 -83.92 64.67
C ALA A 1074 -49.17 -84.55 63.37
N THR A 1075 -49.55 -83.96 62.24
CA THR A 1075 -49.24 -84.46 60.90
C THR A 1075 -48.79 -83.30 60.02
N ALA A 1076 -47.58 -83.38 59.45
CA ALA A 1076 -47.03 -82.37 58.54
C ALA A 1076 -46.96 -82.91 57.10
N THR A 1077 -47.15 -82.04 56.11
CA THR A 1077 -46.89 -82.38 54.70
C THR A 1077 -45.40 -82.36 54.35
N ILE A 1078 -44.61 -81.52 55.03
CA ILE A 1078 -43.15 -81.45 54.94
C ILE A 1078 -42.58 -81.22 56.34
N GLY A 1079 -41.48 -81.91 56.67
CA GLY A 1079 -40.74 -81.69 57.91
C GLY A 1079 -41.31 -82.42 59.14
N THR A 1080 -40.84 -82.04 60.34
CA THR A 1080 -41.22 -82.69 61.61
C THR A 1080 -41.62 -81.67 62.68
N TYR A 1081 -42.67 -81.99 63.45
CA TYR A 1081 -43.12 -81.22 64.61
C TYR A 1081 -42.69 -81.89 65.93
N ASN A 1082 -42.20 -81.09 66.86
CA ASN A 1082 -41.85 -81.51 68.22
C ASN A 1082 -42.77 -80.79 69.21
N ASN A 1083 -43.75 -81.52 69.76
CA ASN A 1083 -44.74 -80.98 70.69
C ASN A 1083 -44.13 -80.43 72.00
N THR A 1084 -42.97 -80.93 72.43
CA THR A 1084 -42.30 -80.54 73.68
C THR A 1084 -41.61 -79.18 73.58
N THR A 1085 -41.39 -78.68 72.36
CA THR A 1085 -40.71 -77.40 72.07
C THR A 1085 -41.54 -76.47 71.19
N GLY A 1086 -42.74 -76.91 70.77
CA GLY A 1086 -43.57 -76.22 69.78
C GLY A 1086 -42.95 -76.14 68.37
N LYS A 1087 -41.76 -76.70 68.12
CA LYS A 1087 -41.03 -76.43 66.88
C LYS A 1087 -41.42 -77.38 65.75
N TRP A 1088 -41.84 -76.81 64.62
CA TRP A 1088 -41.96 -77.48 63.32
C TRP A 1088 -40.79 -77.06 62.43
N THR A 1089 -39.97 -78.02 61.98
CA THR A 1089 -38.83 -77.72 61.09
C THR A 1089 -39.14 -78.19 59.68
N ILE A 1090 -39.21 -77.27 58.72
CA ILE A 1090 -39.63 -77.52 57.32
C ILE A 1090 -38.40 -77.74 56.43
N GLY A 1091 -37.34 -76.96 56.61
CA GLY A 1091 -36.16 -76.97 55.73
C GLY A 1091 -36.33 -76.01 54.56
N ASN A 1092 -36.00 -76.43 53.34
CA ASN A 1092 -36.04 -75.53 52.17
C ASN A 1092 -37.45 -75.46 51.56
N LEU A 1093 -38.03 -74.26 51.51
CA LEU A 1093 -39.33 -73.99 50.90
C LEU A 1093 -39.15 -73.29 49.55
N THR A 1094 -39.47 -74.02 48.48
CA THR A 1094 -39.26 -73.57 47.09
C THR A 1094 -40.15 -72.37 46.76
N ALA A 1095 -39.66 -71.46 45.91
CA ALA A 1095 -40.43 -70.32 45.40
C ALA A 1095 -41.82 -70.76 44.88
N GLY A 1096 -42.87 -70.08 45.32
CA GLY A 1096 -44.27 -70.37 44.96
C GLY A 1096 -44.91 -71.58 45.66
N THR A 1097 -44.19 -72.30 46.53
CA THR A 1097 -44.72 -73.50 47.20
C THR A 1097 -45.21 -73.23 48.63
N ASN A 1098 -45.98 -74.17 49.19
CA ASN A 1098 -46.47 -74.12 50.56
C ASN A 1098 -46.21 -75.45 51.30
N ALA A 1099 -46.25 -75.39 52.62
CA ALA A 1099 -46.22 -76.53 53.53
C ALA A 1099 -47.29 -76.35 54.61
N THR A 1100 -47.79 -77.46 55.16
CA THR A 1100 -48.87 -77.48 56.16
C THR A 1100 -48.57 -78.41 57.34
N LEU A 1101 -49.08 -78.05 58.50
CA LEU A 1101 -49.05 -78.84 59.74
C LEU A 1101 -50.45 -78.82 60.38
N GLN A 1102 -50.95 -80.00 60.72
CA GLN A 1102 -52.15 -80.15 61.54
C GLN A 1102 -51.78 -80.69 62.92
N ILE A 1103 -52.35 -80.13 63.98
CA ILE A 1103 -52.11 -80.52 65.37
C ILE A 1103 -53.46 -80.81 66.02
N ASN A 1104 -53.67 -82.05 66.46
CA ASN A 1104 -54.89 -82.49 67.13
C ASN A 1104 -54.69 -82.48 68.65
N VAL A 1105 -55.63 -81.87 69.38
CA VAL A 1105 -55.60 -81.72 70.83
C VAL A 1105 -56.97 -82.00 71.44
N THR A 1106 -57.01 -82.46 72.68
CA THR A 1106 -58.23 -82.60 73.49
C THR A 1106 -58.35 -81.42 74.45
N ILE A 1107 -59.53 -80.83 74.60
CA ILE A 1107 -59.80 -79.79 75.61
C ILE A 1107 -59.84 -80.42 77.01
N THR A 1108 -59.04 -79.88 77.93
CA THR A 1108 -58.90 -80.37 79.32
C THR A 1108 -59.16 -79.29 80.38
N GLY A 1109 -59.48 -78.05 79.99
CA GLY A 1109 -59.81 -76.95 80.91
C GLY A 1109 -60.72 -75.90 80.26
N THR A 1110 -61.41 -75.10 81.08
CA THR A 1110 -62.36 -74.06 80.65
C THR A 1110 -61.71 -72.70 80.36
N GLY A 1111 -62.48 -71.83 79.71
CA GLY A 1111 -62.09 -70.46 79.35
C GLY A 1111 -61.38 -70.35 78.01
N THR A 1112 -60.86 -69.15 77.72
CA THR A 1112 -60.19 -68.86 76.45
C THR A 1112 -58.91 -69.66 76.27
N ILE A 1113 -58.78 -70.28 75.09
CA ILE A 1113 -57.63 -71.06 74.64
C ILE A 1113 -57.10 -70.40 73.36
N THR A 1114 -55.91 -69.81 73.44
CA THR A 1114 -55.23 -69.12 72.33
C THR A 1114 -53.94 -69.88 72.00
N ASN A 1115 -53.74 -70.24 70.73
CA ASN A 1115 -52.49 -70.83 70.25
C ASN A 1115 -51.86 -69.92 69.17
N ASN A 1116 -50.57 -69.62 69.32
CA ASN A 1116 -49.82 -68.67 68.50
C ASN A 1116 -48.67 -69.37 67.76
N ALA A 1117 -48.53 -69.08 66.46
CA ALA A 1117 -47.46 -69.60 65.62
C ALA A 1117 -46.62 -68.48 64.98
N ASN A 1118 -45.29 -68.66 64.91
CA ASN A 1118 -44.36 -67.73 64.23
C ASN A 1118 -43.48 -68.48 63.22
N VAL A 1119 -43.29 -67.97 62.00
CA VAL A 1119 -42.40 -68.53 60.96
C VAL A 1119 -41.09 -67.75 60.84
N ASN A 1120 -40.00 -68.46 60.56
CA ASN A 1120 -38.64 -67.94 60.43
C ASN A 1120 -37.96 -68.53 59.17
N THR A 1121 -37.03 -67.78 58.59
CA THR A 1121 -36.21 -68.13 57.41
C THR A 1121 -34.75 -67.73 57.64
N LYS A 1122 -33.84 -68.18 56.78
CA LYS A 1122 -32.42 -67.77 56.80
C LYS A 1122 -32.12 -66.53 55.96
N GLU A 1123 -32.76 -66.40 54.81
CA GLU A 1123 -32.73 -65.18 54.02
C GLU A 1123 -33.61 -64.10 54.68
N ASN A 1124 -33.38 -62.84 54.33
CA ASN A 1124 -34.20 -61.73 54.80
C ASN A 1124 -35.63 -61.85 54.25
N ASN A 1125 -36.59 -62.20 55.12
CA ASN A 1125 -38.00 -62.28 54.76
C ASN A 1125 -38.63 -60.88 54.77
N ILE A 1126 -39.04 -60.39 53.61
CA ILE A 1126 -39.65 -59.06 53.47
C ILE A 1126 -41.16 -59.04 53.79
N ASN A 1127 -41.74 -60.18 54.15
CA ASN A 1127 -43.15 -60.30 54.52
C ASN A 1127 -43.40 -59.83 55.97
N ASN A 1128 -44.52 -59.17 56.21
CA ASN A 1128 -44.93 -58.70 57.55
C ASN A 1128 -45.86 -59.66 58.31
N LYS A 1129 -46.40 -60.69 57.66
CA LYS A 1129 -47.19 -61.77 58.26
C LYS A 1129 -46.31 -62.96 58.62
N THR A 1130 -45.42 -62.74 59.59
CA THR A 1130 -44.53 -63.78 60.14
C THR A 1130 -45.08 -64.45 61.40
N ASN A 1131 -46.24 -64.02 61.90
CA ASN A 1131 -46.98 -64.67 62.97
C ASN A 1131 -48.50 -64.73 62.67
N ASP A 1132 -49.18 -65.71 63.27
CA ASP A 1132 -50.64 -65.84 63.24
C ASP A 1132 -51.16 -66.64 64.45
N SER A 1133 -52.43 -66.47 64.81
CA SER A 1133 -53.04 -67.08 66.02
C SER A 1133 -54.43 -67.68 65.76
N ALA A 1134 -54.81 -68.64 66.60
CA ALA A 1134 -56.16 -69.20 66.63
C ALA A 1134 -56.68 -69.27 68.07
N GLU A 1135 -57.89 -68.75 68.29
CA GLU A 1135 -58.51 -68.60 69.62
C GLU A 1135 -59.95 -69.14 69.62
N PHE A 1136 -60.32 -69.78 70.73
CA PHE A 1136 -61.70 -70.20 71.02
C PHE A 1136 -61.93 -70.29 72.54
N ASN A 1137 -63.17 -70.55 72.96
CA ASN A 1137 -63.56 -70.68 74.37
C ASN A 1137 -64.08 -72.09 74.67
N ALA A 1138 -63.94 -72.54 75.93
CA ALA A 1138 -64.35 -73.85 76.41
C ALA A 1138 -65.19 -73.80 77.71
N ILE A 1139 -66.23 -74.64 77.79
CA ILE A 1139 -67.22 -74.67 78.90
C ILE A 1139 -67.41 -76.09 79.50
N GLU A 1140 -68.18 -76.19 80.59
CA GLU A 1140 -68.55 -77.46 81.24
C GLU A 1140 -69.86 -78.04 80.68
N ASN A 1141 -70.14 -79.31 80.96
CA ASN A 1141 -71.35 -80.01 80.51
C ASN A 1141 -72.41 -80.06 81.62
N GLU A 1142 -73.62 -79.55 81.36
CA GLU A 1142 -74.74 -79.60 82.31
C GLU A 1142 -75.60 -80.87 82.15
N THR A 1143 -76.30 -81.24 83.23
CA THR A 1143 -77.26 -82.36 83.27
C THR A 1143 -78.61 -81.91 83.82
N ASP A 1144 -79.67 -81.97 83.01
CA ASP A 1144 -81.06 -81.71 83.43
C ASP A 1144 -81.98 -82.86 83.01
N PHE A 1145 -83.06 -83.08 83.76
CA PHE A 1145 -84.24 -83.81 83.28
C PHE A 1145 -85.57 -83.27 83.86
N LYS A 1146 -85.98 -82.12 83.35
CA LYS A 1146 -87.38 -81.69 83.12
C LYS A 1146 -88.29 -81.40 84.32
N TYR A 1147 -88.86 -80.19 84.28
CA TYR A 1147 -90.26 -79.98 84.65
C TYR A 1147 -91.05 -79.37 83.46
N ASN A 1148 -92.38 -79.42 83.52
CA ASN A 1148 -93.26 -79.26 82.35
C ASN A 1148 -93.89 -77.86 82.19
N ASP A 1149 -94.27 -77.60 80.92
CA ASP A 1149 -95.43 -76.80 80.47
C ASP A 1149 -95.41 -75.26 80.65
N THR A 1150 -95.19 -74.56 79.54
CA THR A 1150 -95.77 -73.23 79.25
C THR A 1150 -96.10 -73.09 77.76
N ASN A 1151 -97.39 -73.00 77.44
CA ASN A 1151 -97.92 -72.77 76.09
C ASN A 1151 -98.08 -71.27 75.75
N GLU A 1152 -98.16 -71.00 74.45
CA GLU A 1152 -98.89 -69.89 73.78
C GLU A 1152 -98.57 -68.41 74.16
N THR A 1153 -97.82 -67.74 73.25
CA THR A 1153 -98.26 -66.65 72.33
C THR A 1153 -99.43 -65.70 72.74
N PRO A 1154 -99.49 -64.41 72.30
CA PRO A 1154 -99.04 -64.00 70.95
C PRO A 1154 -98.55 -62.53 70.69
N ASP A 1155 -97.98 -62.38 69.48
CA ASP A 1155 -98.24 -61.34 68.45
C ASP A 1155 -97.42 -60.02 68.28
N ASN A 1156 -97.29 -59.65 66.99
CA ASN A 1156 -96.97 -58.35 66.35
C ASN A 1156 -95.62 -57.63 66.64
N ASN A 1157 -94.95 -56.94 65.70
CA ASN A 1157 -94.81 -56.89 64.21
C ASN A 1157 -93.71 -55.80 63.92
N THR A 1158 -93.01 -55.59 62.80
CA THR A 1158 -92.94 -56.07 61.38
C THR A 1158 -91.54 -56.67 61.06
N ASP A 1159 -91.21 -57.32 59.94
CA ASP A 1159 -91.44 -57.11 58.48
C ASP A 1159 -90.63 -55.90 57.91
N VAL A 1160 -89.93 -55.94 56.75
CA VAL A 1160 -90.03 -56.83 55.55
C VAL A 1160 -88.64 -57.26 55.01
N THR A 1161 -88.61 -58.35 54.22
CA THR A 1161 -87.52 -58.84 53.33
C THR A 1161 -87.24 -57.90 52.11
N ILE A 1162 -86.24 -58.12 51.23
CA ILE A 1162 -86.28 -58.87 49.94
C ILE A 1162 -84.96 -58.54 49.16
N ASP A 1163 -84.48 -59.25 48.12
CA ASP A 1163 -84.10 -60.66 47.90
C ASP A 1163 -83.48 -60.82 46.46
N ASN A 1164 -82.56 -61.78 46.23
CA ASN A 1164 -81.97 -62.20 44.93
C ASN A 1164 -81.21 -61.13 44.08
N ASP A 1165 -80.45 -61.42 43.02
CA ASP A 1165 -80.37 -62.63 42.17
C ASP A 1165 -78.99 -62.82 41.46
N ASN A 1166 -78.76 -63.98 40.85
CA ASN A 1166 -77.65 -64.29 39.93
C ASN A 1166 -78.14 -65.17 38.76
N PRO A 1167 -77.91 -64.76 37.51
CA PRO A 1167 -77.38 -65.75 36.56
C PRO A 1167 -76.42 -65.23 35.46
N ASP A 1168 -75.30 -65.95 35.32
CA ASP A 1168 -74.78 -66.58 34.09
C ASP A 1168 -74.79 -65.86 32.70
N ASN A 1169 -73.56 -65.73 32.16
CA ASN A 1169 -73.08 -66.38 30.93
C ASN A 1169 -73.76 -66.08 29.56
N ASN A 1170 -72.99 -65.58 28.57
CA ASN A 1170 -72.67 -66.33 27.32
C ASN A 1170 -71.74 -65.59 26.31
N ASN A 1171 -70.86 -66.38 25.68
CA ASN A 1171 -70.12 -66.13 24.42
C ASN A 1171 -71.09 -66.42 23.21
N PRO A 1172 -70.84 -66.16 21.89
CA PRO A 1172 -69.53 -66.05 21.21
C PRO A 1172 -69.42 -65.16 19.92
N ASN A 1173 -68.33 -65.37 19.16
CA ASN A 1173 -68.11 -65.14 17.71
C ASN A 1173 -67.59 -63.78 17.15
N ILE A 1174 -66.26 -63.73 16.92
CA ILE A 1174 -65.60 -63.75 15.57
C ILE A 1174 -66.18 -62.78 14.51
N THR A 1175 -65.47 -61.76 13.96
CA THR A 1175 -64.16 -61.83 13.26
C THR A 1175 -63.38 -60.49 13.22
N ILE A 1176 -62.09 -60.56 12.85
CA ILE A 1176 -61.10 -59.47 12.63
C ILE A 1176 -61.42 -58.57 11.40
N PRO A 1177 -60.91 -57.31 11.33
CA PRO A 1177 -59.71 -57.06 10.51
C PRO A 1177 -58.63 -56.14 11.17
N THR A 1178 -57.54 -55.86 10.43
CA THR A 1178 -56.18 -55.64 10.99
C THR A 1178 -55.71 -54.19 11.23
N LYS A 1179 -54.72 -54.09 12.16
CA LYS A 1179 -53.65 -53.07 12.30
C LYS A 1179 -53.96 -51.68 12.93
N THR A 1180 -53.65 -51.59 14.23
CA THR A 1180 -52.72 -50.63 14.87
C THR A 1180 -52.69 -49.14 14.43
N ILE A 1181 -52.88 -48.21 15.39
CA ILE A 1181 -51.82 -47.28 15.85
C ILE A 1181 -52.21 -46.50 17.15
N THR A 1182 -51.20 -46.32 18.02
CA THR A 1182 -51.04 -45.46 19.23
C THR A 1182 -52.24 -44.77 19.93
N LYS A 1183 -52.27 -44.86 21.27
CA LYS A 1183 -52.81 -43.80 22.17
C LYS A 1183 -51.70 -42.83 22.60
N ASN A 1184 -51.82 -41.54 22.26
CA ASN A 1184 -51.35 -40.42 23.11
C ASN A 1184 -51.82 -39.05 22.58
N PRO A 1185 -52.70 -38.32 23.30
CA PRO A 1185 -52.84 -36.88 23.15
C PRO A 1185 -52.95 -36.15 24.51
N ILE A 1186 -52.30 -34.98 24.69
CA ILE A 1186 -52.86 -33.60 24.79
C ILE A 1186 -51.73 -32.75 25.40
N LYS A 1187 -51.40 -31.49 25.08
CA LYS A 1187 -51.62 -30.47 24.01
C LYS A 1187 -50.42 -29.48 24.20
N ALA A 1188 -49.89 -28.69 23.26
CA ALA A 1188 -50.01 -28.47 21.82
C ALA A 1188 -48.62 -27.89 21.38
N LYS A 1189 -48.03 -28.19 20.22
CA LYS A 1189 -48.39 -27.90 18.81
C LYS A 1189 -48.25 -26.42 18.40
N VAL A 1190 -47.42 -26.21 17.37
CA VAL A 1190 -46.90 -24.94 16.82
C VAL A 1190 -47.88 -24.23 15.88
N ASN A 1191 -47.81 -22.89 15.84
CA ASN A 1191 -48.02 -21.99 14.69
C ASN A 1191 -47.47 -20.60 15.08
N GLY A 1192 -46.92 -19.73 14.22
CA GLY A 1192 -46.61 -19.82 12.78
C GLY A 1192 -45.61 -18.72 12.37
N THR A 1193 -45.33 -18.56 11.08
CA THR A 1193 -44.22 -17.70 10.56
C THR A 1193 -44.53 -16.20 10.44
N MET A 1194 -43.43 -15.40 10.39
CA MET A 1194 -43.21 -14.15 9.61
C MET A 1194 -43.39 -12.73 10.24
N LYS A 1195 -42.46 -11.84 9.82
CA LYS A 1195 -42.50 -10.36 9.66
C LYS A 1195 -42.23 -9.39 10.85
N LYS A 1196 -41.01 -8.83 10.82
CA LYS A 1196 -40.62 -7.37 10.74
C LYS A 1196 -41.07 -6.34 11.81
N THR A 1197 -40.17 -5.37 12.06
CA THR A 1197 -40.31 -4.11 12.86
C THR A 1197 -40.49 -4.32 14.38
N GLY A 1198 -40.26 -3.35 15.28
CA GLY A 1198 -39.77 -1.95 15.19
C GLY A 1198 -39.61 -1.35 16.62
N ILE A 1199 -38.94 -0.20 16.81
CA ILE A 1199 -38.42 0.24 18.14
C ILE A 1199 -39.09 1.52 18.67
N PRO A 1200 -39.77 1.43 19.84
CA PRO A 1200 -39.64 2.43 20.92
C PRO A 1200 -39.52 1.74 22.31
N ILE A 1201 -39.83 2.42 23.44
CA ILE A 1201 -38.91 3.23 24.28
C ILE A 1201 -39.58 3.49 25.66
N ILE A 1202 -38.78 3.81 26.72
CA ILE A 1202 -39.19 4.39 28.04
C ILE A 1202 -39.90 3.45 29.06
N VAL A 1203 -39.75 3.53 30.41
CA VAL A 1203 -38.68 3.99 31.36
C VAL A 1203 -39.11 3.56 32.81
N ILE A 1204 -38.27 3.36 33.86
CA ILE A 1204 -37.69 4.37 34.77
C ILE A 1204 -36.91 3.67 35.93
N ILE A 1205 -35.92 4.34 36.59
CA ILE A 1205 -35.35 3.91 37.91
C ILE A 1205 -33.81 4.01 38.05
N LEU A 1206 -33.26 5.10 38.60
CA LEU A 1206 -31.85 5.52 38.71
C LEU A 1206 -30.90 4.56 39.51
N VAL A 1207 -29.56 4.45 39.38
CA VAL A 1207 -28.41 5.22 38.76
C VAL A 1207 -27.43 5.78 39.86
N LEU A 1208 -26.12 5.52 39.79
CA LEU A 1208 -25.10 6.41 39.16
C LEU A 1208 -23.79 5.70 38.73
N ASN A 1209 -23.33 6.04 37.51
CA ASN A 1209 -21.95 5.94 37.03
C ASN A 1209 -21.36 7.36 36.92
N LEU A 1210 -20.02 7.52 36.83
CA LEU A 1210 -19.42 8.62 36.07
C LEU A 1210 -17.91 8.48 35.80
N LEU A 1211 -17.52 8.56 34.52
CA LEU A 1211 -16.15 8.91 34.10
C LEU A 1211 -16.19 9.66 32.75
N GLY A 1212 -16.06 10.98 32.80
CA GLY A 1212 -15.78 11.85 31.65
C GLY A 1212 -16.92 12.09 30.62
N LEU A 1213 -16.78 13.04 29.67
CA LEU A 1213 -15.91 14.22 29.62
C LEU A 1213 -16.29 15.14 28.44
N ALA A 1214 -16.66 16.41 28.66
CA ALA A 1214 -16.67 17.49 27.65
C ALA A 1214 -16.93 18.87 28.30
N SER A 1215 -16.65 19.98 27.59
CA SER A 1215 -16.91 21.35 28.07
C SER A 1215 -17.34 22.29 26.94
N ILE A 1216 -18.06 23.39 27.26
CA ILE A 1216 -17.73 24.76 26.80
C ILE A 1216 -18.66 25.85 27.43
N LYS A 1217 -18.05 26.67 28.30
CA LYS A 1217 -18.17 28.14 28.57
C LYS A 1217 -19.52 28.91 28.67
N ARG A 1218 -19.42 29.95 29.55
CA ARG A 1218 -20.13 31.26 29.62
C ARG A 1218 -21.54 31.25 30.28
N ARG A 1219 -21.91 32.20 31.16
CA ARG A 1219 -21.22 33.39 31.73
C ARG A 1219 -21.48 33.52 33.24
N ARG A 1220 -20.43 33.69 34.04
CA ARG A 1220 -20.07 35.01 34.58
C ARG A 1220 -18.57 35.08 34.84
#